data_AF-A0A9N9RDV3-F1
#
_entry.id   AF-A0A9N9RDV3-F1
#
_cell.length_a   1.000
_cell.length_b   1.000
_cell.length_c   1.000
_cell.angle_alpha   90.00
_cell.angle_beta   90.00
_cell.angle_gamma   90.00
#
_symmetry.space_group_name_H-M   'P 1'
#
loop_
_entity.id
_entity.type
_entity.pdbx_description
1 polymer ?
#
loop_
_entity_poly.entity_id
_entity_poly.type
_entity_poly.pdbx_seq_one_letter_code
_entity_poly.pdbx_strand_id
1 'polypeptide(L)'
;MGYYCEFCNKLFTTFAKVGLHITENQHIYNKGTQLLKRTPDGIIAFGNTLISDEAWNGFIEQTCCLCNTEFEDKCIHKAEQFHALNLIKIKIDFVDIFCYRKIDDETYHCLTCNTVLAPKTFPSHFESPDHNTKYRECYELGIKLVDKTESVQENVDNTEAPCKAKKVDVSNEGTQADLLKTAEGAVDESESIQKIVDKTKVSAKTKNADVSNEGRQADLLKTAEGVVDETESVQKKVDKTEAPAKAKKVDVSNEGRQADLLKTAEGVVDVTSTGSRAEVSKTDDGAGVSKVKQTKTNQAVKIKFVKNLKELDAIYLHSLGAKDYIKQLREGGMYCLVCGLLMMRSEVSKHLKCRHHSYILQMHKDKLENMTMTQKDNDENLRNETVKTSEDDVNRSKILDSLTEFQENDINIDYVSGTVICKKCLKDLEYNYDIIKGHIDDHKIKPNKKEIMPTPGVFNQNKVQEGRGNTLYTKPVLLKRNESDEPRTSRRSSVSSKDVDEIEAFANKNNMHFSDNKVHCNVCGTHLPPSLKNLKQHIEGANHKYKLINTDNVVVKKRELTKLSISDFVTSVVCIENSYCQDLIINEKICINIQSFLFFKSMTHSTWKCYACDVTIPNEALEIHKKNDRHRTALAEAITVTLASEFIREVRSDIYHCGYCNIVESDWDSMSEHLGSVQHKENKTVAEWRLQQHLPNMRRHEMRQDMHILAFLRLMANDGYLP
;
A
#
# COMPACT_ATOMS: atom_id res chain seq x y z
N MET A 1 25.67 15.92 3.14
CA MET A 1 24.72 15.06 3.88
C MET A 1 23.76 14.45 2.88
N GLY A 2 23.53 13.13 2.93
CA GLY A 2 22.56 12.42 2.10
C GLY A 2 21.31 12.06 2.89
N TYR A 3 20.23 11.72 2.19
CA TYR A 3 18.96 11.25 2.75
C TYR A 3 18.84 9.75 2.49
N TYR A 4 18.48 8.96 3.49
CA TYR A 4 18.33 7.51 3.35
C TYR A 4 16.86 7.12 3.48
N CYS A 5 16.36 6.34 2.53
CA CYS A 5 15.04 5.74 2.62
C CYS A 5 15.14 4.31 3.14
N GLU A 6 14.72 4.10 4.39
CA GLU A 6 14.77 2.80 5.08
C GLU A 6 13.93 1.73 4.34
N PHE A 7 12.74 2.09 3.83
CA PHE A 7 11.85 1.16 3.11
C PHE A 7 12.41 0.65 1.78
N CYS A 8 13.32 1.41 1.17
CA CYS A 8 13.83 1.07 -0.17
C CYS A 8 15.30 0.72 -0.16
N ASN A 9 15.94 0.84 1.00
CA ASN A 9 17.38 0.76 1.15
C ASN A 9 18.14 1.59 0.09
N LYS A 10 17.72 2.86 -0.10
CA LYS A 10 18.29 3.77 -1.11
C LYS A 10 18.80 5.06 -0.47
N LEU A 11 19.98 5.50 -0.89
CA LEU A 11 20.57 6.79 -0.49
C LEU A 11 20.38 7.83 -1.60
N PHE A 12 19.95 9.02 -1.21
CA PHE A 12 19.71 10.17 -2.08
C PHE A 12 20.63 11.31 -1.71
N THR A 13 21.24 11.95 -2.70
CA THR A 13 22.15 13.09 -2.46
C THR A 13 21.43 14.41 -2.26
N THR A 14 20.15 14.51 -2.64
CA THR A 14 19.35 15.74 -2.57
C THR A 14 17.92 15.46 -2.13
N PHE A 15 17.30 16.43 -1.47
CA PHE A 15 15.91 16.34 -1.01
C PHE A 15 14.91 16.22 -2.17
N ALA A 16 15.18 16.87 -3.31
CA ALA A 16 14.34 16.76 -4.51
C ALA A 16 14.21 15.31 -5.00
N LYS A 17 15.29 14.52 -4.95
CA LYS A 17 15.23 13.09 -5.30
C LYS A 17 14.42 12.27 -4.30
N VAL A 18 14.38 12.68 -3.02
CA VAL A 18 13.51 12.05 -2.02
C VAL A 18 12.05 12.29 -2.40
N GLY A 19 11.67 13.53 -2.75
CA GLY A 19 10.31 13.86 -3.18
C GLY A 19 9.83 13.04 -4.37
N LEU A 20 10.69 12.81 -5.36
CA LEU A 20 10.39 11.91 -6.49
C LEU A 20 10.30 10.46 -6.01
N HIS A 21 11.27 10.00 -5.23
CA HIS A 21 11.34 8.62 -4.77
C HIS A 21 10.11 8.19 -3.97
N ILE A 22 9.61 9.03 -3.05
CA ILE A 22 8.46 8.67 -2.21
C ILE A 22 7.15 8.54 -3.01
N THR A 23 7.12 9.05 -4.24
CA THR A 23 5.98 8.90 -5.17
C THR A 23 6.14 7.70 -6.12
N GLU A 24 7.30 7.04 -6.15
CA GLU A 24 7.50 5.85 -6.98
C GLU A 24 6.61 4.70 -6.49
N ASN A 25 5.94 3.99 -7.41
CA ASN A 25 5.12 2.82 -7.08
C ASN A 25 5.90 1.77 -6.28
N GLN A 26 7.21 1.61 -6.56
CA GLN A 26 8.06 0.71 -5.79
C GLN A 26 8.22 1.16 -4.33
N HIS A 27 8.33 2.47 -4.07
CA HIS A 27 8.37 2.98 -2.71
C HIS A 27 7.03 2.80 -2.01
N ILE A 28 5.92 3.14 -2.67
CA ILE A 28 4.57 2.97 -2.11
C ILE A 28 4.32 1.49 -1.79
N TYR A 29 4.68 0.60 -2.71
CA TYR A 29 4.65 -0.85 -2.51
C TYR A 29 5.53 -1.27 -1.35
N ASN A 30 6.81 -0.87 -1.32
CA ASN A 30 7.73 -1.22 -0.24
C ASN A 30 7.26 -0.66 1.10
N LYS A 31 6.69 0.54 1.15
CA LYS A 31 6.12 1.12 2.37
C LYS A 31 4.86 0.38 2.83
N GLY A 32 4.04 -0.10 1.89
CA GLY A 32 2.84 -0.88 2.19
C GLY A 32 3.13 -2.35 2.53
N THR A 33 4.23 -2.91 2.02
CA THR A 33 4.62 -4.33 2.20
C THR A 33 5.68 -4.54 3.26
N GLN A 34 6.61 -3.61 3.44
CA GLN A 34 7.59 -3.63 4.52
C GLN A 34 6.95 -3.03 5.75
N LEU A 35 6.44 -3.94 6.58
CA LEU A 35 5.78 -3.71 7.85
C LEU A 35 6.78 -3.23 8.93
N LEU A 36 7.61 -2.23 8.62
CA LEU A 36 8.59 -1.65 9.54
C LEU A 36 7.97 -0.46 10.27
N LYS A 37 7.86 -0.56 11.59
CA LYS A 37 7.40 0.53 12.49
C LYS A 37 8.42 0.71 13.62
N ARG A 38 9.02 1.89 13.71
CA ARG A 38 9.90 2.26 14.83
C ARG A 38 9.06 2.49 16.10
N THR A 39 9.51 1.95 17.22
CA THR A 39 8.97 2.18 18.56
C THR A 39 10.12 2.62 19.48
N PRO A 40 9.84 3.14 20.68
CA PRO A 40 10.89 3.44 21.66
C PRO A 40 11.73 2.20 22.03
N ASP A 41 11.11 1.02 21.99
CA ASP A 41 11.72 -0.25 22.41
C ASP A 41 12.43 -1.01 21.27
N GLY A 42 12.30 -0.55 20.02
CA GLY A 42 12.93 -1.20 18.87
C GLY A 42 12.20 -0.95 17.56
N ILE A 43 12.19 -1.97 16.70
CA ILE A 43 11.58 -1.92 15.38
C ILE A 43 10.67 -3.12 15.22
N ILE A 44 9.38 -2.84 15.02
CA ILE A 44 8.41 -3.87 14.65
C ILE A 44 8.58 -4.15 13.16
N ALA A 45 8.80 -5.41 12.81
CA ALA A 45 8.88 -5.94 11.45
C ALA A 45 7.79 -7.00 11.22
N PHE A 46 7.38 -7.23 9.97
CA PHE A 46 6.39 -8.25 9.60
C PHE A 46 5.10 -8.27 10.43
N GLY A 47 4.54 -7.08 10.65
CA GLY A 47 3.30 -6.91 11.40
C GLY A 47 3.62 -6.71 12.86
N ASN A 48 4.06 -7.77 13.55
CA ASN A 48 4.19 -7.78 15.02
C ASN A 48 5.52 -8.37 15.56
N THR A 49 6.54 -8.62 14.73
CA THR A 49 7.83 -9.12 15.26
C THR A 49 8.71 -7.96 15.74
N LEU A 50 8.93 -7.83 17.04
CA LEU A 50 9.81 -6.81 17.61
C LEU A 50 11.29 -7.21 17.47
N ILE A 51 12.03 -6.43 16.68
CA ILE A 51 13.48 -6.46 16.57
C ILE A 51 14.06 -5.42 17.52
N SER A 52 14.98 -5.82 18.40
CA SER A 52 15.59 -4.88 19.37
C SER A 52 16.44 -3.82 18.66
N ASP A 53 16.63 -2.67 19.30
CA ASP A 53 17.52 -1.63 18.78
C ASP A 53 18.98 -2.12 18.68
N GLU A 54 19.46 -3.00 19.59
CA GLU A 54 20.78 -3.64 19.40
C GLU A 54 20.84 -4.46 18.10
N ALA A 55 19.88 -5.36 17.89
CA ALA A 55 19.87 -6.24 16.73
C ALA A 55 19.68 -5.47 15.43
N TRP A 56 18.92 -4.37 15.45
CA TRP A 56 18.82 -3.51 14.27
C TRP A 56 20.12 -2.82 13.93
N ASN A 57 20.88 -2.39 14.93
CA ASN A 57 22.19 -1.76 14.74
C ASN A 57 23.32 -2.79 14.61
N GLY A 58 23.05 -4.10 14.73
CA GLY A 58 24.08 -5.13 14.65
C GLY A 58 25.04 -5.13 15.84
N PHE A 59 24.57 -4.71 17.01
CA PHE A 59 25.35 -4.79 18.25
C PHE A 59 25.12 -6.14 18.92
N ILE A 60 26.22 -6.86 19.15
CA ILE A 60 26.26 -8.15 19.83
C ILE A 60 27.27 -7.99 20.95
N GLU A 61 26.76 -7.91 22.18
CA GLU A 61 27.56 -7.56 23.37
C GLU A 61 28.29 -6.22 23.14
N GLN A 62 29.63 -6.18 23.23
CA GLN A 62 30.45 -4.98 22.99
C GLN A 62 31.09 -4.95 21.60
N THR A 63 30.54 -5.72 20.65
CA THR A 63 31.00 -5.77 19.27
C THR A 63 29.90 -5.34 18.32
N CYS A 64 30.27 -4.64 17.25
CA CYS A 64 29.37 -4.31 16.15
C CYS A 64 29.67 -5.22 14.97
N CYS A 65 28.74 -6.11 14.62
CA CYS A 65 28.91 -7.02 13.48
C CYS A 65 28.87 -6.29 12.13
N LEU A 66 28.30 -5.07 12.06
CA LEU A 66 28.27 -4.27 10.83
C LEU A 66 29.61 -3.58 10.55
N CYS A 67 30.31 -3.18 11.63
CA CYS A 67 31.60 -2.50 11.55
C CYS A 67 32.78 -3.46 11.71
N ASN A 68 32.53 -4.65 12.27
CA ASN A 68 33.53 -5.60 12.72
C ASN A 68 34.54 -4.97 13.68
N THR A 69 34.03 -4.20 14.66
CA THR A 69 34.82 -3.48 15.66
C THR A 69 34.20 -3.63 17.05
N GLU A 70 35.06 -3.66 18.06
CA GLU A 70 34.66 -3.48 19.46
C GLU A 70 34.37 -2.00 19.74
N PHE A 71 33.47 -1.71 20.67
CA PHE A 71 33.17 -0.35 21.13
C PHE A 71 33.02 -0.32 22.65
N GLU A 72 33.37 0.81 23.26
CA GLU A 72 33.18 1.03 24.70
C GLU A 72 31.79 1.61 25.00
N ASP A 73 31.32 2.52 24.15
CA ASP A 73 30.04 3.21 24.27
C ASP A 73 29.19 3.02 23.01
N LYS A 74 28.08 2.29 23.19
CA LYS A 74 27.10 1.98 22.13
C LYS A 74 26.51 3.25 21.49
N CYS A 75 26.25 4.29 22.26
CA CYS A 75 25.63 5.52 21.78
C CYS A 75 26.59 6.32 20.89
N ILE A 76 27.87 6.38 21.28
CA ILE A 76 28.91 7.02 20.48
C ILE A 76 29.10 6.26 19.18
N HIS A 77 29.29 4.94 19.22
CA HIS A 77 29.51 4.12 18.02
C HIS A 77 28.30 4.16 17.07
N LYS A 78 27.06 4.12 17.59
CA LYS A 78 25.83 4.28 16.80
C LYS A 78 25.78 5.61 16.05
N ALA A 79 26.35 6.68 16.61
CA ALA A 79 26.40 8.00 16.00
C ALA A 79 27.55 8.18 15.00
N GLU A 80 28.49 7.24 14.93
CA GLU A 80 29.61 7.32 14.00
C GLU A 80 29.15 7.21 12.55
N GLN A 81 29.73 8.07 11.70
CA GLN A 81 29.39 8.10 10.28
C GLN A 81 29.67 6.76 9.59
N PHE A 82 30.72 6.05 10.01
CA PHE A 82 31.08 4.75 9.44
C PHE A 82 30.02 3.68 9.74
N HIS A 83 29.53 3.63 10.99
CA HIS A 83 28.43 2.75 11.41
C HIS A 83 27.16 3.02 10.59
N ALA A 84 26.74 4.28 10.52
CA ALA A 84 25.55 4.67 9.76
C ALA A 84 25.67 4.27 8.27
N LEU A 85 26.85 4.42 7.67
CA LEU A 85 27.10 4.00 6.29
C LEU A 85 27.02 2.47 6.11
N ASN A 86 27.58 1.68 7.03
CA ASN A 86 27.51 0.21 6.95
C ASN A 86 26.08 -0.29 7.19
N LEU A 87 25.35 0.31 8.13
CA LEU A 87 23.94 0.02 8.37
C LEU A 87 23.08 0.26 7.13
N ILE A 88 23.39 1.29 6.34
CA ILE A 88 22.73 1.60 5.06
C ILE A 88 23.19 0.68 3.93
N LYS A 89 24.48 0.38 3.83
CA LYS A 89 25.02 -0.43 2.72
C LYS A 89 24.59 -1.90 2.81
N ILE A 90 24.50 -2.44 4.02
CA ILE A 90 24.17 -3.84 4.24
C ILE A 90 22.66 -4.04 4.11
N LYS A 91 22.25 -4.70 3.02
CA LYS A 91 20.85 -4.98 2.72
C LYS A 91 20.26 -5.97 3.72
N ILE A 92 19.09 -5.62 4.26
CA ILE A 92 18.26 -6.53 5.04
C ILE A 92 17.36 -7.30 4.07
N ASP A 93 17.35 -8.61 4.21
CA ASP A 93 16.48 -9.51 3.46
C ASP A 93 15.36 -10.04 4.36
N PHE A 94 14.17 -10.00 3.78
CA PHE A 94 12.91 -10.36 4.38
C PHE A 94 12.36 -11.58 3.63
N VAL A 95 12.43 -12.77 4.23
CA VAL A 95 12.01 -14.03 3.59
C VAL A 95 11.09 -14.77 4.54
N ASP A 96 9.81 -14.93 4.16
CA ASP A 96 8.76 -15.50 5.01
C ASP A 96 8.64 -14.74 6.36
N ILE A 97 9.00 -15.39 7.47
CA ILE A 97 9.04 -14.80 8.83
C ILE A 97 10.47 -14.43 9.28
N PHE A 98 11.45 -14.63 8.40
CA PHE A 98 12.86 -14.45 8.74
C PHE A 98 13.33 -13.04 8.39
N CYS A 99 14.01 -12.42 9.34
CA CYS A 99 14.66 -11.13 9.17
C CYS A 99 16.16 -11.31 9.39
N TYR A 100 16.94 -11.18 8.32
CA TYR A 100 18.39 -11.33 8.38
C TYR A 100 19.09 -10.36 7.43
N ARG A 101 20.41 -10.24 7.56
CA ARG A 101 21.25 -9.52 6.59
C ARG A 101 22.55 -10.26 6.37
N LYS A 102 23.09 -10.18 5.16
CA LYS A 102 24.40 -10.74 4.82
C LYS A 102 25.48 -9.69 5.13
N ILE A 103 26.35 -9.96 6.11
CA ILE A 103 27.38 -9.01 6.55
C ILE A 103 28.55 -9.02 5.56
N ASP A 104 29.03 -10.22 5.24
CA ASP A 104 30.06 -10.49 4.26
C ASP A 104 29.77 -11.85 3.57
N ASP A 105 30.70 -12.36 2.76
CA ASP A 105 30.52 -13.64 2.06
C ASP A 105 30.50 -14.86 2.99
N GLU A 106 30.97 -14.71 4.22
CA GLU A 106 31.17 -15.79 5.18
C GLU A 106 30.27 -15.68 6.42
N THR A 107 29.43 -14.64 6.52
CA THR A 107 28.60 -14.42 7.70
C THR A 107 27.25 -13.76 7.40
N TYR A 108 26.24 -14.20 8.17
CA TYR A 108 24.88 -13.69 8.14
C TYR A 108 24.48 -13.28 9.55
N HIS A 109 23.79 -12.15 9.70
CA HIS A 109 23.25 -11.71 10.98
C HIS A 109 21.74 -11.95 11.01
N CYS A 110 21.28 -12.78 11.96
CA CYS A 110 19.86 -12.98 12.22
C CYS A 110 19.37 -11.89 13.19
N LEU A 111 18.48 -11.02 12.72
CA LEU A 111 17.99 -9.89 13.54
C LEU A 111 17.06 -10.36 14.67
N THR A 112 16.34 -11.48 14.48
CA THR A 112 15.45 -12.03 15.50
C THR A 112 16.22 -12.60 16.69
N CYS A 113 17.31 -13.32 16.43
CA CYS A 113 18.14 -13.92 17.48
C CYS A 113 19.27 -13.01 17.95
N ASN A 114 19.57 -11.95 17.20
CA ASN A 114 20.75 -11.13 17.33
C ASN A 114 22.07 -11.93 17.36
N THR A 115 22.23 -12.87 16.41
CA THR A 115 23.41 -13.73 16.31
C THR A 115 24.02 -13.74 14.91
N VAL A 116 25.34 -13.89 14.83
CA VAL A 116 26.08 -14.08 13.58
C VAL A 116 26.18 -15.58 13.27
N LEU A 117 25.93 -15.94 12.02
CA LEU A 117 25.80 -17.31 11.52
C LEU A 117 26.76 -17.50 10.35
N ALA A 118 27.46 -18.63 10.34
CA ALA A 118 28.22 -19.04 9.17
C ALA A 118 27.27 -19.56 8.07
N PRO A 119 27.61 -19.46 6.77
CA PRO A 119 26.80 -19.93 5.65
C PRO A 119 26.32 -21.37 5.79
N LYS A 120 27.16 -22.23 6.41
CA LYS A 120 26.83 -23.65 6.64
C LYS A 120 25.73 -23.84 7.68
N THR A 121 25.65 -22.97 8.69
CA THR A 121 24.66 -23.05 9.76
C THR A 121 23.45 -22.16 9.50
N PHE A 122 23.54 -21.24 8.53
CA PHE A 122 22.48 -20.28 8.22
C PHE A 122 21.11 -20.94 7.91
N PRO A 123 21.00 -21.95 7.03
CA PRO A 123 19.70 -22.58 6.74
C PRO A 123 19.11 -23.36 7.93
N SER A 124 19.97 -24.05 8.69
CA SER A 124 19.59 -24.87 9.84
C SER A 124 19.34 -24.03 11.09
N HIS A 125 19.89 -22.82 11.19
CA HIS A 125 19.60 -21.91 12.30
C HIS A 125 18.11 -21.61 12.40
N PHE A 126 17.47 -21.29 11.28
CA PHE A 126 16.02 -21.05 11.29
C PHE A 126 15.23 -22.33 11.68
N GLU A 127 15.84 -23.53 11.60
CA GLU A 127 15.22 -24.83 11.99
C GLU A 127 15.23 -25.02 13.47
N SER A 128 16.13 -24.31 14.15
CA SER A 128 16.42 -24.62 15.52
C SER A 128 15.23 -24.26 16.40
N PRO A 129 14.95 -25.09 17.41
CA PRO A 129 13.98 -24.75 18.46
C PRO A 129 14.29 -23.39 19.10
N ASP A 130 15.57 -23.03 19.21
CA ASP A 130 16.01 -21.76 19.78
C ASP A 130 15.55 -20.55 18.94
N HIS A 131 15.68 -20.63 17.61
CA HIS A 131 15.21 -19.57 16.72
C HIS A 131 13.69 -19.40 16.83
N ASN A 132 12.94 -20.50 16.79
CA ASN A 132 11.47 -20.46 16.87
C ASN A 132 10.99 -19.88 18.20
N THR A 133 11.68 -20.22 19.30
CA THR A 133 11.40 -19.67 20.62
C THR A 133 11.64 -18.16 20.65
N LYS A 134 12.81 -17.71 20.17
CA LYS A 134 13.14 -16.27 20.07
C LYS A 134 12.18 -15.51 19.15
N TYR A 135 11.82 -16.08 18.03
CA TYR A 135 10.84 -15.50 17.12
C TYR A 135 9.49 -15.29 17.81
N ARG A 136 8.99 -16.30 18.54
CA ARG A 136 7.74 -16.20 19.28
C ARG A 136 7.81 -15.13 20.36
N GLU A 137 8.90 -15.06 21.11
CA GLU A 137 9.14 -13.99 22.10
C GLU A 137 9.08 -12.60 21.46
N CYS A 138 9.82 -12.39 20.36
CA CYS A 138 9.80 -11.14 19.60
C CYS A 138 8.39 -10.80 19.08
N TYR A 139 7.64 -11.80 18.62
CA TYR A 139 6.28 -11.63 18.11
C TYR A 139 5.28 -11.25 19.21
N GLU A 140 5.31 -11.93 20.34
CA GLU A 140 4.45 -11.62 21.50
C GLU A 140 4.76 -10.25 22.08
N LEU A 141 6.04 -9.86 22.13
CA LEU A 141 6.45 -8.52 22.56
C LEU A 141 5.92 -7.44 21.62
N GLY A 142 5.98 -7.67 20.30
CA GLY A 142 5.45 -6.71 19.34
C GLY A 142 3.93 -6.55 19.45
N ILE A 143 3.17 -7.63 19.66
CA ILE A 143 1.72 -7.55 19.94
C ILE A 143 1.46 -6.68 21.17
N LYS A 144 2.11 -6.97 22.30
CA LYS A 144 1.93 -6.21 23.54
C LYS A 144 2.23 -4.72 23.38
N LEU A 145 3.21 -4.36 22.55
CA LEU A 145 3.55 -2.97 22.27
C LEU A 145 2.49 -2.27 21.40
N VAL A 146 1.94 -2.97 20.41
CA VAL A 146 0.84 -2.45 19.59
C VAL A 146 -0.38 -2.19 20.48
N ASP A 147 -0.77 -3.15 21.31
CA ASP A 147 -1.90 -3.01 22.25
C ASP A 147 -1.67 -1.89 23.29
N LYS A 148 -0.42 -1.73 23.76
CA LYS A 148 -0.07 -0.65 24.69
C LYS A 148 -0.10 0.73 24.03
N THR A 149 0.32 0.84 22.78
CA THR A 149 0.22 2.12 22.06
C THR A 149 -1.23 2.52 21.80
N GLU A 150 -2.12 1.55 21.60
CA GLU A 150 -3.55 1.81 21.45
C GLU A 150 -4.21 2.22 22.79
N SER A 151 -3.85 1.58 23.91
CA SER A 151 -4.43 1.88 25.24
C SER A 151 -3.87 3.13 25.96
N VAL A 152 -2.62 3.53 25.70
CA VAL A 152 -2.06 4.78 26.26
C VAL A 152 -2.69 6.00 25.57
N GLN A 153 -3.05 5.88 24.30
CA GLN A 153 -3.76 6.94 23.58
C GLN A 153 -5.14 7.24 24.23
N GLU A 154 -5.83 6.22 24.77
CA GLU A 154 -7.13 6.39 25.44
C GLU A 154 -7.05 7.07 26.83
N ASN A 155 -5.89 7.02 27.52
CA ASN A 155 -5.77 7.54 28.89
C ASN A 155 -5.19 8.95 28.98
N VAL A 156 -4.48 9.43 27.96
CA VAL A 156 -3.95 10.80 27.93
C VAL A 156 -5.08 11.83 27.75
N ASP A 157 -6.22 11.44 27.17
CA ASP A 157 -7.35 12.34 26.91
C ASP A 157 -8.36 12.46 28.06
N ASN A 158 -8.15 11.78 29.20
CA ASN A 158 -9.07 11.81 30.36
C ASN A 158 -8.53 12.52 31.61
N THR A 159 -7.44 13.27 31.51
CA THR A 159 -6.89 14.03 32.66
C THR A 159 -6.59 15.50 32.33
N GLU A 160 -7.61 16.27 31.97
CA GLU A 160 -7.54 17.74 32.07
C GLU A 160 -8.10 18.20 33.42
N ALA A 161 -7.20 18.38 34.40
CA ALA A 161 -7.47 19.24 35.56
C ALA A 161 -7.31 20.72 35.14
N PRO A 162 -8.18 21.63 35.59
CA PRO A 162 -8.18 23.02 35.12
C PRO A 162 -7.06 23.83 35.79
N CYS A 163 -5.96 24.08 35.07
CA CYS A 163 -4.95 25.05 35.46
C CYS A 163 -5.46 26.48 35.22
N LYS A 164 -5.96 27.11 36.28
CA LYS A 164 -6.27 28.55 36.33
C LYS A 164 -4.98 29.37 36.23
N ALA A 165 -4.75 30.00 35.08
CA ALA A 165 -3.73 31.02 34.91
C ALA A 165 -4.12 32.29 35.68
N LYS A 166 -3.41 32.59 36.79
CA LYS A 166 -3.37 33.93 37.38
C LYS A 166 -2.56 34.83 36.46
N LYS A 167 -3.17 35.93 35.99
CA LYS A 167 -2.45 37.10 35.46
C LYS A 167 -1.59 37.68 36.58
N VAL A 168 -0.30 37.82 36.32
CA VAL A 168 0.60 38.67 37.10
C VAL A 168 1.29 39.59 36.11
N ASP A 169 1.01 40.88 36.25
CA ASP A 169 1.72 41.97 35.60
C ASP A 169 3.16 42.03 36.14
N VAL A 170 4.14 42.20 35.24
CA VAL A 170 5.50 42.56 35.62
C VAL A 170 5.96 43.73 34.76
N SER A 171 5.92 44.91 35.38
CA SER A 171 6.71 46.09 35.06
C SER A 171 8.20 45.82 35.34
N ASN A 172 9.04 46.39 34.49
CA ASN A 172 10.48 46.15 34.44
C ASN A 172 11.25 47.36 35.01
N GLU A 173 11.76 47.24 36.23
CA GLU A 173 12.87 47.98 36.87
C GLU A 173 13.35 47.03 37.99
N GLY A 174 14.60 46.80 38.37
CA GLY A 174 15.93 47.34 38.12
C GLY A 174 16.81 46.78 39.27
N THR A 175 18.12 46.64 39.02
CA THR A 175 19.23 46.49 40.01
C THR A 175 19.36 45.23 40.90
N GLN A 176 20.34 44.39 40.51
CA GLN A 176 21.63 44.11 41.18
C GLN A 176 21.72 43.69 42.68
N ALA A 177 22.44 42.56 42.86
CA ALA A 177 23.42 42.21 43.90
C ALA A 177 23.03 41.34 45.13
N ASP A 178 23.84 40.27 45.26
CA ASP A 178 24.47 39.71 46.47
C ASP A 178 23.82 38.65 47.39
N LEU A 179 24.48 37.47 47.34
CA LEU A 179 25.05 36.65 48.42
C LEU A 179 24.17 35.95 49.50
N LEU A 180 24.22 34.61 49.42
CA LEU A 180 24.71 33.65 50.45
C LEU A 180 24.01 33.55 51.83
N LYS A 181 23.32 32.42 52.08
CA LYS A 181 23.69 31.30 53.00
C LYS A 181 22.49 30.60 53.69
N THR A 182 22.57 29.26 53.67
CA THR A 182 22.20 28.25 54.71
C THR A 182 20.77 28.19 55.25
N ALA A 183 20.23 27.10 55.80
CA ALA A 183 20.40 25.65 55.84
C ALA A 183 19.39 25.18 56.93
N GLU A 184 19.02 23.88 56.95
CA GLU A 184 18.30 23.17 58.03
C GLU A 184 16.80 23.50 58.17
N GLY A 185 15.87 22.57 58.40
CA GLY A 185 15.92 21.13 58.65
C GLY A 185 14.53 20.64 59.09
N ALA A 186 14.26 19.36 58.81
CA ALA A 186 13.59 18.40 59.70
C ALA A 186 12.10 18.52 60.11
N VAL A 187 11.34 17.48 59.69
CA VAL A 187 10.67 16.47 60.55
C VAL A 187 9.21 16.70 61.03
N ASP A 188 8.40 15.73 60.56
CA ASP A 188 7.30 14.95 61.17
C ASP A 188 5.88 15.44 61.50
N GLU A 189 5.00 14.45 61.30
CA GLU A 189 3.80 14.07 62.06
C GLU A 189 2.61 15.04 62.05
N SER A 190 1.36 14.61 62.21
CA SER A 190 0.63 13.34 62.12
C SER A 190 -0.86 13.72 62.28
N GLU A 191 -1.73 12.80 61.88
CA GLU A 191 -3.14 12.59 62.28
C GLU A 191 -3.90 13.68 63.07
N SER A 192 -5.16 13.95 62.67
CA SER A 192 -6.35 13.52 63.45
C SER A 192 -7.63 14.35 63.26
N ILE A 193 -8.75 13.61 63.13
CA ILE A 193 -10.06 13.80 63.80
C ILE A 193 -11.12 14.78 63.19
N GLN A 194 -12.14 14.15 62.58
CA GLN A 194 -13.54 14.01 63.08
C GLN A 194 -14.49 15.23 63.18
N LYS A 195 -15.55 15.17 62.34
CA LYS A 195 -17.01 15.44 62.56
C LYS A 195 -17.53 16.85 62.93
N ILE A 196 -18.67 17.19 62.31
CA ILE A 196 -19.96 17.75 62.81
C ILE A 196 -20.79 18.17 61.55
N VAL A 197 -21.87 17.49 61.13
CA VAL A 197 -23.31 17.60 61.53
C VAL A 197 -23.80 19.07 61.43
N ASP A 198 -24.74 19.51 60.58
CA ASP A 198 -26.17 19.15 60.53
C ASP A 198 -26.90 19.91 59.38
N LYS A 199 -27.98 19.29 58.88
CA LYS A 199 -29.27 19.86 58.40
C LYS A 199 -29.32 21.00 57.36
N THR A 200 -29.99 20.75 56.24
CA THR A 200 -31.42 21.17 56.08
C THR A 200 -32.15 20.38 54.97
N LYS A 201 -33.36 19.90 55.33
CA LYS A 201 -34.42 19.37 54.45
C LYS A 201 -35.22 20.51 53.82
N VAL A 202 -35.91 20.23 52.69
CA VAL A 202 -37.35 20.50 52.36
C VAL A 202 -37.51 20.07 50.88
N SER A 203 -38.16 18.93 50.56
CA SER A 203 -39.59 18.73 50.24
C SER A 203 -40.00 19.41 48.91
N ALA A 204 -40.62 18.79 47.91
CA ALA A 204 -41.77 17.86 47.85
C ALA A 204 -41.74 17.08 46.49
N LYS A 205 -42.00 15.75 46.44
CA LYS A 205 -43.32 15.06 46.24
C LYS A 205 -43.96 15.41 44.87
N THR A 206 -44.38 14.46 44.00
CA THR A 206 -45.19 13.27 44.27
C THR A 206 -45.31 12.31 43.05
N LYS A 207 -45.30 10.99 43.33
CA LYS A 207 -46.20 9.87 42.89
C LYS A 207 -46.27 9.47 41.42
N ASN A 208 -46.53 8.21 41.03
CA ASN A 208 -46.55 6.85 41.61
C ASN A 208 -46.91 5.91 40.43
N ALA A 209 -46.39 4.68 40.39
CA ALA A 209 -47.18 3.45 40.16
C ALA A 209 -46.28 2.21 40.28
N ASP A 210 -46.59 1.40 41.29
CA ASP A 210 -46.08 0.06 41.61
C ASP A 210 -46.47 -0.99 40.56
N VAL A 211 -45.64 -2.05 40.40
CA VAL A 211 -46.08 -3.46 40.55
C VAL A 211 -44.87 -4.29 41.01
N SER A 212 -45.06 -4.97 42.15
CA SER A 212 -44.20 -5.95 42.81
C SER A 212 -44.33 -7.36 42.20
N ASN A 213 -43.26 -8.17 42.25
CA ASN A 213 -43.40 -9.56 42.71
C ASN A 213 -42.06 -10.13 43.22
N GLU A 214 -42.06 -10.57 44.49
CA GLU A 214 -41.02 -11.39 45.12
C GLU A 214 -41.43 -12.88 45.07
N GLY A 215 -40.44 -13.79 45.15
CA GLY A 215 -40.65 -15.03 45.90
C GLY A 215 -39.89 -16.28 45.48
N ARG A 216 -38.85 -16.62 46.29
CA ARG A 216 -38.33 -17.97 46.65
C ARG A 216 -37.60 -18.76 45.54
N GLN A 217 -36.54 -19.52 45.80
CA GLN A 217 -36.27 -20.41 46.93
C GLN A 217 -34.76 -20.75 47.04
N ALA A 218 -34.32 -21.13 48.23
CA ALA A 218 -32.94 -21.44 48.62
C ALA A 218 -32.59 -22.94 48.55
N ASP A 219 -31.28 -23.20 48.67
CA ASP A 219 -30.61 -24.27 49.45
C ASP A 219 -29.84 -25.43 48.76
N LEU A 220 -28.69 -25.70 49.42
CA LEU A 220 -27.87 -26.92 49.51
C LEU A 220 -26.77 -27.21 48.46
N LEU A 221 -25.49 -26.95 48.82
CA LEU A 221 -24.61 -27.93 49.49
C LEU A 221 -23.22 -27.35 49.80
N LYS A 222 -22.82 -27.43 51.09
CA LYS A 222 -21.46 -27.27 51.62
C LYS A 222 -20.78 -28.63 51.68
N THR A 223 -19.44 -28.65 51.54
CA THR A 223 -18.38 -29.40 52.27
C THR A 223 -17.15 -29.52 51.36
N ALA A 224 -15.88 -29.47 51.76
CA ALA A 224 -15.21 -29.24 53.04
C ALA A 224 -13.70 -28.97 52.75
N GLU A 225 -13.01 -28.45 53.76
CA GLU A 225 -11.61 -27.98 53.80
C GLU A 225 -10.57 -29.10 54.06
N GLY A 226 -9.29 -28.74 53.92
CA GLY A 226 -8.08 -29.40 54.47
C GLY A 226 -6.95 -29.46 53.43
N VAL A 227 -5.87 -28.65 53.42
CA VAL A 227 -4.74 -28.46 54.38
C VAL A 227 -4.10 -29.79 54.79
N VAL A 228 -2.85 -30.12 54.37
CA VAL A 228 -1.55 -29.99 55.10
C VAL A 228 -0.35 -30.32 54.16
N ASP A 229 0.82 -29.85 54.58
CA ASP A 229 2.22 -29.75 54.11
C ASP A 229 2.99 -30.91 53.42
N GLU A 230 4.06 -30.43 52.75
CA GLU A 230 5.44 -30.90 52.60
C GLU A 230 5.83 -32.33 53.02
N THR A 231 6.60 -33.03 52.17
CA THR A 231 8.04 -33.35 52.42
C THR A 231 8.68 -34.20 51.32
N GLU A 232 10.01 -34.14 51.33
CA GLU A 232 11.04 -34.57 50.41
C GLU A 232 11.21 -36.09 50.14
N SER A 233 11.71 -36.36 48.92
CA SER A 233 12.89 -37.20 48.58
C SER A 233 12.95 -38.73 48.75
N VAL A 234 13.89 -39.28 47.96
CA VAL A 234 14.61 -40.57 48.05
C VAL A 234 14.21 -41.69 47.07
N GLN A 235 14.99 -41.73 45.99
CA GLN A 235 15.69 -42.88 45.38
C GLN A 235 15.09 -44.30 45.50
N LYS A 236 14.96 -44.96 44.34
CA LYS A 236 15.51 -46.32 44.17
C LYS A 236 15.86 -46.63 42.71
N LYS A 237 17.16 -46.87 42.48
CA LYS A 237 17.72 -47.70 41.39
C LYS A 237 17.21 -49.13 41.53
N VAL A 238 16.99 -49.86 40.42
CA VAL A 238 17.52 -51.23 40.16
C VAL A 238 17.51 -51.49 38.64
N ASP A 239 18.52 -52.25 38.25
CA ASP A 239 19.11 -52.62 36.96
C ASP A 239 18.27 -53.29 35.85
N LYS A 240 18.82 -53.10 34.64
CA LYS A 240 19.08 -54.05 33.52
C LYS A 240 18.44 -55.45 33.64
N THR A 241 17.85 -55.96 32.55
CA THR A 241 18.54 -56.81 31.54
C THR A 241 17.61 -57.26 30.39
N GLU A 242 18.21 -57.30 29.20
CA GLU A 242 18.09 -58.32 28.14
C GLU A 242 16.83 -58.47 27.26
N ALA A 243 17.08 -58.33 25.95
CA ALA A 243 16.34 -58.91 24.84
C ALA A 243 16.49 -60.44 24.82
N PRO A 244 15.59 -61.18 24.14
CA PRO A 244 15.98 -61.60 22.78
C PRO A 244 14.83 -61.65 21.75
N ALA A 245 15.26 -61.71 20.49
CA ALA A 245 14.45 -61.83 19.28
C ALA A 245 13.76 -63.20 19.12
N LYS A 246 12.61 -63.24 18.42
CA LYS A 246 12.42 -63.87 17.10
C LYS A 246 10.93 -64.12 16.76
N ALA A 247 10.58 -63.66 15.55
CA ALA A 247 9.72 -64.26 14.52
C ALA A 247 8.42 -65.01 14.91
N LYS A 248 7.29 -64.51 14.40
CA LYS A 248 6.23 -65.38 13.85
C LYS A 248 5.48 -64.69 12.70
N LYS A 249 5.57 -65.30 11.52
CA LYS A 249 4.69 -65.07 10.36
C LYS A 249 3.28 -65.51 10.74
N VAL A 250 2.27 -64.72 10.34
CA VAL A 250 0.89 -65.18 10.23
C VAL A 250 0.35 -64.65 8.90
N ASP A 251 0.10 -65.58 7.98
CA ASP A 251 -0.73 -65.41 6.80
C ASP A 251 -2.20 -65.27 7.25
N VAL A 252 -2.91 -64.29 6.71
CA VAL A 252 -4.38 -64.29 6.68
C VAL A 252 -4.82 -63.86 5.29
N SER A 253 -5.25 -64.85 4.52
CA SER A 253 -6.07 -64.72 3.33
C SER A 253 -7.44 -64.13 3.70
N ASN A 254 -7.90 -63.14 2.94
CA ASN A 254 -9.33 -62.81 2.91
C ASN A 254 -9.74 -62.46 1.47
N GLU A 255 -10.32 -63.44 0.78
CA GLU A 255 -11.16 -63.24 -0.40
C GLU A 255 -12.60 -63.00 0.07
N GLY A 256 -13.29 -62.01 -0.51
CA GLY A 256 -14.67 -61.71 -0.14
C GLY A 256 -15.31 -60.65 -1.03
N ARG A 257 -15.71 -61.09 -2.23
CA ARG A 257 -16.62 -60.49 -3.23
C ARG A 257 -17.55 -59.34 -2.77
N GLN A 258 -17.64 -58.31 -3.61
CA GLN A 258 -18.90 -57.89 -4.27
C GLN A 258 -18.64 -56.71 -5.22
N ALA A 259 -18.80 -56.93 -6.52
CA ALA A 259 -19.24 -55.90 -7.46
C ALA A 259 -19.69 -56.58 -8.75
N ASP A 260 -20.98 -56.46 -9.06
CA ASP A 260 -21.47 -56.70 -10.40
C ASP A 260 -22.58 -55.70 -10.72
N LEU A 261 -22.62 -55.35 -12.00
CA LEU A 261 -23.70 -54.77 -12.81
C LEU A 261 -23.76 -53.26 -13.12
N LEU A 262 -23.92 -53.07 -14.45
CA LEU A 262 -24.27 -51.90 -15.28
C LEU A 262 -23.04 -51.11 -15.76
N LYS A 263 -22.77 -50.92 -17.06
CA LYS A 263 -23.60 -51.03 -18.28
C LYS A 263 -22.69 -50.85 -19.51
N THR A 264 -22.94 -51.62 -20.59
CA THR A 264 -23.03 -51.25 -22.03
C THR A 264 -22.10 -50.16 -22.61
N ALA A 265 -21.56 -50.21 -23.82
CA ALA A 265 -21.72 -51.05 -25.00
C ALA A 265 -20.65 -50.63 -26.04
N GLU A 266 -20.32 -51.56 -26.95
CA GLU A 266 -19.92 -51.37 -28.36
C GLU A 266 -18.68 -50.48 -28.68
N GLY A 267 -17.74 -50.87 -29.53
CA GLY A 267 -17.80 -51.85 -30.60
C GLY A 267 -16.43 -52.27 -31.12
N VAL A 268 -16.49 -53.44 -31.74
CA VAL A 268 -15.47 -54.19 -32.47
C VAL A 268 -15.14 -53.48 -33.78
N VAL A 269 -13.86 -53.24 -34.10
CA VAL A 269 -13.24 -53.61 -35.40
C VAL A 269 -11.74 -53.81 -35.19
N ASP A 270 -11.29 -54.94 -35.72
CA ASP A 270 -9.96 -55.55 -35.71
C ASP A 270 -9.01 -54.91 -36.76
N VAL A 271 -7.80 -55.49 -36.88
CA VAL A 271 -6.82 -55.38 -38.00
C VAL A 271 -5.59 -54.50 -37.75
N THR A 272 -4.64 -55.14 -37.07
CA THR A 272 -3.25 -55.40 -37.48
C THR A 272 -2.43 -54.43 -38.36
N SER A 273 -1.18 -54.28 -37.88
CA SER A 273 0.09 -54.40 -38.59
C SER A 273 0.65 -53.25 -39.43
N THR A 274 1.89 -52.89 -39.04
CA THR A 274 3.07 -52.58 -39.87
C THR A 274 2.93 -51.43 -40.87
N GLY A 275 3.72 -50.36 -40.82
CA GLY A 275 5.17 -50.39 -40.66
C GLY A 275 5.81 -49.92 -41.96
N SER A 276 6.58 -48.85 -41.85
CA SER A 276 7.76 -48.50 -42.67
C SER A 276 7.59 -48.16 -44.17
N ARG A 277 7.86 -46.88 -44.43
CA ARG A 277 9.09 -46.35 -45.08
C ARG A 277 9.13 -46.29 -46.62
N ALA A 278 9.70 -45.15 -47.03
CA ALA A 278 10.37 -44.86 -48.30
C ALA A 278 9.46 -44.60 -49.50
N GLU A 279 9.81 -43.75 -50.47
CA GLU A 279 10.79 -42.68 -50.62
C GLU A 279 10.49 -42.10 -52.03
N VAL A 280 10.70 -40.79 -52.19
CA VAL A 280 11.41 -40.21 -53.35
C VAL A 280 10.72 -40.11 -54.73
N SER A 281 10.71 -38.85 -55.18
CA SER A 281 10.91 -38.35 -56.56
C SER A 281 9.75 -38.49 -57.56
N LYS A 282 9.61 -37.66 -58.59
CA LYS A 282 10.14 -36.37 -59.08
C LYS A 282 9.35 -36.14 -60.40
N THR A 283 9.58 -34.98 -61.03
CA THR A 283 9.34 -34.68 -62.45
C THR A 283 7.88 -34.34 -62.80
N ASP A 284 7.58 -33.46 -63.73
CA ASP A 284 8.24 -32.32 -64.38
C ASP A 284 7.15 -31.76 -65.33
N ASP A 285 7.34 -30.52 -65.75
CA ASP A 285 6.87 -29.91 -67.00
C ASP A 285 5.37 -29.68 -67.27
N GLY A 286 5.05 -28.42 -67.61
CA GLY A 286 3.80 -28.08 -68.27
C GLY A 286 3.52 -26.58 -68.36
N ALA A 287 4.09 -25.93 -69.37
CA ALA A 287 3.84 -24.54 -69.75
C ALA A 287 2.36 -24.23 -70.08
N GLY A 288 1.88 -23.02 -69.77
CA GLY A 288 0.57 -22.56 -70.26
C GLY A 288 0.00 -21.27 -69.68
N VAL A 289 0.45 -20.13 -70.22
CA VAL A 289 -0.29 -18.90 -70.57
C VAL A 289 -1.59 -18.54 -69.80
N SER A 290 -1.51 -17.40 -69.10
CA SER A 290 -2.53 -16.33 -68.88
C SER A 290 -3.95 -16.68 -68.39
N LYS A 291 -4.27 -16.29 -67.14
CA LYS A 291 -5.24 -15.21 -66.84
C LYS A 291 -5.48 -15.05 -65.33
N VAL A 292 -5.69 -13.79 -64.97
CA VAL A 292 -6.12 -13.23 -63.68
C VAL A 292 -7.25 -14.04 -63.04
N LYS A 293 -7.07 -14.45 -61.78
CA LYS A 293 -8.11 -14.43 -60.74
C LYS A 293 -7.48 -14.56 -59.35
N GLN A 294 -7.78 -13.58 -58.50
CA GLN A 294 -7.54 -13.62 -57.08
C GLN A 294 -8.35 -14.75 -56.44
N THR A 295 -7.68 -15.66 -55.75
CA THR A 295 -8.25 -16.46 -54.68
C THR A 295 -7.21 -16.55 -53.57
N LYS A 296 -7.33 -15.68 -52.56
CA LYS A 296 -6.64 -15.82 -51.28
C LYS A 296 -7.26 -17.01 -50.55
N THR A 297 -6.67 -18.19 -50.68
CA THR A 297 -6.83 -19.25 -49.69
C THR A 297 -5.97 -18.90 -48.48
N ASN A 298 -6.59 -18.36 -47.43
CA ASN A 298 -5.99 -18.29 -46.10
C ASN A 298 -5.79 -19.71 -45.59
N GLN A 299 -4.60 -20.26 -45.80
CA GLN A 299 -4.15 -21.45 -45.10
C GLN A 299 -3.91 -21.04 -43.65
N ALA A 300 -4.92 -21.24 -42.80
CA ALA A 300 -4.79 -21.08 -41.37
C ALA A 300 -3.73 -22.06 -40.88
N VAL A 301 -2.54 -21.54 -40.56
CA VAL A 301 -1.56 -22.27 -39.75
C VAL A 301 -2.19 -22.42 -38.38
N LYS A 302 -2.85 -23.56 -38.15
CA LYS A 302 -3.17 -24.03 -36.80
C LYS A 302 -1.85 -24.31 -36.08
N ILE A 303 -1.31 -23.30 -35.41
CA ILE A 303 -0.30 -23.52 -34.38
C ILE A 303 -1.04 -24.24 -33.24
N LYS A 304 -0.88 -25.56 -33.17
CA LYS A 304 -1.29 -26.33 -32.00
C LYS A 304 -0.40 -25.90 -30.83
N PHE A 305 -0.88 -24.98 -30.01
CA PHE A 305 -0.33 -24.75 -28.69
C PHE A 305 -0.86 -25.84 -27.77
N VAL A 306 -0.15 -26.96 -27.71
CA VAL A 306 -0.26 -27.89 -26.59
C VAL A 306 1.05 -27.75 -25.84
N LYS A 307 1.15 -26.75 -24.96
CA LYS A 307 2.17 -26.80 -23.92
C LYS A 307 1.70 -27.86 -22.93
N ASN A 308 2.56 -28.85 -22.70
CA ASN A 308 2.30 -29.88 -21.71
C ASN A 308 2.15 -29.20 -20.33
N LEU A 309 1.07 -29.49 -19.60
CA LEU A 309 0.76 -28.89 -18.29
C LEU A 309 1.96 -28.99 -17.32
N LYS A 310 2.74 -30.08 -17.44
CA LYS A 310 3.94 -30.32 -16.63
C LYS A 310 5.08 -29.34 -16.93
N GLU A 311 5.22 -28.87 -18.16
CA GLU A 311 6.28 -27.91 -18.55
C GLU A 311 5.96 -26.51 -18.03
N LEU A 312 4.69 -26.13 -18.03
CA LEU A 312 4.23 -24.86 -17.47
C LEU A 312 4.39 -24.81 -15.95
N ASP A 313 4.06 -25.90 -15.26
CA ASP A 313 4.24 -26.02 -13.81
C ASP A 313 5.74 -25.99 -13.44
N ALA A 314 6.61 -26.62 -14.25
CA ALA A 314 8.06 -26.56 -14.06
C ALA A 314 8.63 -25.15 -14.23
N ILE A 315 8.15 -24.38 -15.20
CA ILE A 315 8.55 -22.97 -15.38
C ILE A 315 8.11 -22.13 -14.18
N TYR A 316 6.91 -22.38 -13.65
CA TYR A 316 6.39 -21.66 -12.48
C TYR A 316 7.24 -21.96 -11.23
N LEU A 317 7.46 -23.24 -10.93
CA LEU A 317 8.29 -23.69 -9.82
C LEU A 317 9.72 -23.14 -9.93
N HIS A 318 10.28 -23.12 -11.14
CA HIS A 318 11.58 -22.50 -11.42
C HIS A 318 11.58 -20.99 -11.13
N SER A 319 10.54 -20.25 -11.54
CA SER A 319 10.45 -18.79 -11.29
C SER A 319 10.32 -18.43 -9.81
N LEU A 320 9.75 -19.33 -9.00
CA LEU A 320 9.67 -19.19 -7.55
C LEU A 320 10.89 -19.76 -6.80
N GLY A 321 11.85 -20.35 -7.53
CA GLY A 321 12.98 -21.06 -6.91
C GLY A 321 12.55 -22.28 -6.07
N ALA A 322 11.37 -22.84 -6.34
CA ALA A 322 10.78 -23.94 -5.59
C ALA A 322 10.82 -25.24 -6.40
N LYS A 323 10.90 -26.40 -5.72
CA LYS A 323 10.82 -27.72 -6.37
C LYS A 323 9.40 -28.29 -6.41
N ASP A 324 8.54 -27.80 -5.51
CA ASP A 324 7.14 -28.17 -5.40
C ASP A 324 6.37 -26.95 -4.85
N TYR A 325 5.07 -26.89 -5.10
CA TYR A 325 4.19 -25.84 -4.61
C TYR A 325 3.97 -25.91 -3.11
N ILE A 326 4.31 -27.05 -2.51
CA ILE A 326 4.14 -27.32 -1.09
C ILE A 326 5.52 -27.37 -0.43
N LYS A 327 5.74 -26.45 0.51
CA LYS A 327 6.94 -26.39 1.34
C LYS A 327 6.62 -27.05 2.68
N GLN A 328 7.34 -28.11 3.04
CA GLN A 328 7.24 -28.70 4.36
C GLN A 328 7.87 -27.76 5.40
N LEU A 329 7.13 -27.43 6.45
CA LEU A 329 7.60 -26.69 7.60
C LEU A 329 8.15 -27.65 8.67
N ARG A 330 9.05 -27.16 9.52
CA ARG A 330 9.78 -28.00 10.49
C ARG A 330 8.88 -28.67 11.53
N GLU A 331 7.72 -28.09 11.85
CA GLU A 331 6.75 -28.65 12.79
C GLU A 331 5.84 -29.74 12.18
N GLY A 332 6.14 -30.19 10.95
CA GLY A 332 5.30 -31.17 10.24
C GLY A 332 4.08 -30.56 9.54
N GLY A 333 3.87 -29.25 9.68
CA GLY A 333 2.99 -28.46 8.84
C GLY A 333 3.50 -28.35 7.40
N MET A 334 2.60 -28.03 6.48
CA MET A 334 2.88 -27.87 5.06
C MET A 334 2.33 -26.51 4.63
N TYR A 335 3.05 -25.80 3.79
CA TYR A 335 2.72 -24.45 3.33
C TYR A 335 2.59 -24.43 1.82
N CYS A 336 1.45 -23.97 1.30
CA CYS A 336 1.24 -23.77 -0.13
C CYS A 336 1.80 -22.41 -0.57
N LEU A 337 2.85 -22.42 -1.40
CA LEU A 337 3.47 -21.20 -1.97
C LEU A 337 2.51 -20.42 -2.89
N VAL A 338 1.58 -21.11 -3.55
CA VAL A 338 0.59 -20.50 -4.46
C VAL A 338 -0.49 -19.76 -3.69
N CYS A 339 -0.84 -20.28 -2.51
CA CYS A 339 -2.06 -19.94 -1.80
C CYS A 339 -1.83 -19.14 -0.51
N GLY A 340 -0.62 -19.20 0.03
CA GLY A 340 -0.32 -18.74 1.39
C GLY A 340 -0.93 -19.58 2.51
N LEU A 341 -1.44 -20.78 2.22
CA LEU A 341 -2.18 -21.59 3.19
C LEU A 341 -1.25 -22.52 3.99
N LEU A 342 -1.33 -22.44 5.31
CA LEU A 342 -0.75 -23.39 6.25
C LEU A 342 -1.71 -24.59 6.44
N MET A 343 -1.22 -25.82 6.33
CA MET A 343 -2.04 -27.04 6.44
C MET A 343 -1.26 -28.20 7.07
N MET A 344 -1.95 -29.23 7.55
CA MET A 344 -1.28 -30.44 8.03
C MET A 344 -0.81 -31.33 6.88
N ARG A 345 0.20 -32.18 7.11
CA ARG A 345 0.74 -33.10 6.08
C ARG A 345 -0.32 -34.02 5.47
N SER A 346 -1.30 -34.47 6.26
CA SER A 346 -2.43 -35.28 5.81
C SER A 346 -3.36 -34.53 4.85
N GLU A 347 -3.34 -33.20 4.85
CA GLU A 347 -4.27 -32.36 4.09
C GLU A 347 -3.70 -31.94 2.73
N VAL A 348 -2.40 -32.11 2.49
CA VAL A 348 -1.73 -31.66 1.26
C VAL A 348 -2.36 -32.23 0.00
N SER A 349 -2.61 -33.54 -0.04
CA SER A 349 -3.21 -34.16 -1.23
C SER A 349 -4.63 -33.62 -1.48
N LYS A 350 -5.38 -33.37 -0.41
CA LYS A 350 -6.73 -32.79 -0.47
C LYS A 350 -6.68 -31.34 -0.94
N HIS A 351 -5.69 -30.58 -0.46
CA HIS A 351 -5.46 -29.18 -0.84
C HIS A 351 -5.01 -29.04 -2.30
N LEU A 352 -4.04 -29.83 -2.77
CA LEU A 352 -3.59 -29.78 -4.17
C LEU A 352 -4.70 -30.13 -5.16
N LYS A 353 -5.63 -31.01 -4.76
CA LYS A 353 -6.83 -31.35 -5.52
C LYS A 353 -8.00 -30.40 -5.26
N CYS A 354 -7.87 -29.45 -4.33
CA CYS A 354 -8.95 -28.55 -3.99
C CYS A 354 -9.12 -27.52 -5.08
N ARG A 355 -10.38 -27.14 -5.33
CA ARG A 355 -10.75 -26.16 -6.35
C ARG A 355 -10.05 -24.81 -6.14
N HIS A 356 -9.80 -24.43 -4.89
CA HIS A 356 -9.07 -23.20 -4.55
C HIS A 356 -7.63 -23.21 -5.10
N HIS A 357 -6.87 -24.29 -4.87
CA HIS A 357 -5.48 -24.37 -5.34
C HIS A 357 -5.43 -24.36 -6.87
N SER A 358 -6.30 -25.14 -7.53
CA SER A 358 -6.40 -25.15 -8.99
C SER A 358 -6.79 -23.79 -9.57
N TYR A 359 -7.69 -23.06 -8.91
CA TYR A 359 -8.14 -21.74 -9.37
C TYR A 359 -7.05 -20.67 -9.24
N ILE A 360 -6.38 -20.58 -8.09
CA ILE A 360 -5.27 -19.62 -7.93
C ILE A 360 -4.15 -19.95 -8.92
N LEU A 361 -3.83 -21.23 -9.10
CA LEU A 361 -2.86 -21.66 -10.09
C LEU A 361 -3.28 -21.25 -11.51
N GLN A 362 -4.57 -21.38 -11.87
CA GLN A 362 -5.10 -20.93 -13.15
C GLN A 362 -5.00 -19.41 -13.31
N MET A 363 -5.37 -18.62 -12.30
CA MET A 363 -5.24 -17.16 -12.36
C MET A 363 -3.79 -16.70 -12.59
N HIS A 364 -2.83 -17.35 -11.93
CA HIS A 364 -1.42 -17.07 -12.18
C HIS A 364 -1.00 -17.46 -13.59
N LYS A 365 -1.50 -18.58 -14.12
CA LYS A 365 -1.29 -18.99 -15.51
C LYS A 365 -1.85 -17.95 -16.48
N ASP A 366 -3.10 -17.54 -16.30
CA ASP A 366 -3.75 -16.54 -17.15
C ASP A 366 -3.00 -15.19 -17.10
N LYS A 367 -2.55 -14.77 -15.92
CA LYS A 367 -1.75 -13.54 -15.76
C LYS A 367 -0.43 -13.63 -16.53
N LEU A 368 0.27 -14.77 -16.47
CA LEU A 368 1.52 -14.98 -17.21
C LEU A 368 1.28 -15.10 -18.71
N GLU A 369 0.23 -15.80 -19.13
CA GLU A 369 -0.16 -15.88 -20.54
C GLU A 369 -0.45 -14.49 -21.09
N ASN A 370 -1.21 -13.67 -20.36
CA ASN A 370 -1.47 -12.28 -20.71
C ASN A 370 -0.19 -11.43 -20.74
N MET A 371 0.73 -11.60 -19.79
CA MET A 371 2.04 -10.91 -19.81
C MET A 371 2.86 -11.32 -21.04
N THR A 372 2.88 -12.61 -21.39
CA THR A 372 3.61 -13.11 -22.57
C THR A 372 2.94 -12.74 -23.88
N MET A 373 1.60 -12.66 -23.93
CA MET A 373 0.87 -12.16 -25.09
C MET A 373 1.08 -10.67 -25.27
N THR A 374 1.06 -9.88 -24.20
CA THR A 374 1.39 -8.44 -24.26
C THR A 374 2.85 -8.21 -24.71
N GLN A 375 3.79 -9.05 -24.26
CA GLN A 375 5.17 -9.02 -24.74
C GLN A 375 5.29 -9.41 -26.22
N LYS A 376 4.56 -10.45 -26.66
CA LYS A 376 4.56 -10.87 -28.06
C LYS A 376 3.86 -9.90 -28.98
N ASP A 377 2.76 -9.29 -28.55
CA ASP A 377 2.06 -8.25 -29.30
C ASP A 377 2.94 -7.00 -29.39
N ASN A 378 3.70 -6.68 -28.34
CA ASN A 378 4.71 -5.63 -28.41
C ASN A 378 5.87 -6.00 -29.35
N ASP A 379 6.37 -7.24 -29.32
CA ASP A 379 7.48 -7.69 -30.18
C ASP A 379 7.07 -7.93 -31.65
N GLU A 380 5.83 -8.36 -31.91
CA GLU A 380 5.26 -8.51 -33.25
C GLU A 380 4.78 -7.18 -33.82
N ASN A 381 4.27 -6.25 -33.01
CA ASN A 381 4.07 -4.86 -33.45
C ASN A 381 5.41 -4.17 -33.75
N LEU A 382 6.48 -4.48 -33.01
CA LEU A 382 7.84 -4.01 -33.29
C LEU A 382 8.42 -4.59 -34.61
N ARG A 383 7.86 -5.71 -35.11
CA ARG A 383 8.31 -6.35 -36.36
C ARG A 383 7.40 -6.09 -37.57
N ASN A 384 6.12 -5.76 -37.36
CA ASN A 384 5.16 -5.56 -38.45
C ASN A 384 4.71 -4.10 -38.65
N GLU A 385 5.09 -3.17 -37.77
CA GLU A 385 5.05 -1.76 -38.15
C GLU A 385 6.26 -1.46 -39.03
N THR A 386 6.00 -1.27 -40.33
CA THR A 386 6.84 -0.37 -41.13
C THR A 386 6.66 1.01 -40.53
N VAL A 387 7.52 1.29 -39.55
CA VAL A 387 7.51 2.46 -38.67
C VAL A 387 7.43 3.74 -39.51
N LYS A 388 6.25 4.36 -39.55
CA LYS A 388 6.19 5.83 -39.58
C LYS A 388 6.60 6.25 -38.17
N THR A 389 7.91 6.32 -37.93
CA THR A 389 8.45 6.97 -36.73
C THR A 389 7.80 8.34 -36.75
N SER A 390 7.10 8.69 -35.67
CA SER A 390 6.62 10.05 -35.54
C SER A 390 7.83 10.97 -35.77
N GLU A 391 7.65 12.00 -36.59
CA GLU A 391 8.75 12.90 -36.95
C GLU A 391 9.44 13.43 -35.69
N ASP A 392 8.68 13.56 -34.60
CA ASP A 392 9.10 13.93 -33.25
C ASP A 392 10.07 12.94 -32.59
N ASP A 393 9.88 11.63 -32.74
CA ASP A 393 10.78 10.62 -32.15
C ASP A 393 12.14 10.60 -32.86
N VAL A 394 12.12 10.74 -34.20
CA VAL A 394 13.35 10.89 -34.99
C VAL A 394 14.08 12.17 -34.57
N ASN A 395 13.33 13.26 -34.37
CA ASN A 395 13.86 14.54 -33.98
C ASN A 395 14.52 14.47 -32.59
N ARG A 396 13.85 13.83 -31.63
CA ARG A 396 14.34 13.67 -30.26
C ARG A 396 15.61 12.81 -30.20
N SER A 397 15.67 11.73 -30.98
CA SER A 397 16.89 10.92 -31.07
C SER A 397 18.06 11.72 -31.64
N LYS A 398 17.84 12.48 -32.73
CA LYS A 398 18.88 13.32 -33.35
C LYS A 398 19.39 14.41 -32.40
N ILE A 399 18.50 15.02 -31.60
CA ILE A 399 18.89 16.03 -30.60
C ILE A 399 19.74 15.41 -29.48
N LEU A 400 19.39 14.20 -29.03
CA LEU A 400 20.17 13.47 -28.01
C LEU A 400 21.56 13.09 -28.52
N ASP A 401 21.66 12.63 -29.77
CA ASP A 401 22.93 12.24 -30.39
C ASP A 401 23.87 13.44 -30.63
N SER A 402 23.32 14.64 -30.88
CA SER A 402 24.09 15.90 -31.07
C SER A 402 24.19 16.76 -29.81
N LEU A 403 23.89 16.24 -28.62
CA LEU A 403 23.87 17.05 -27.38
C LEU A 403 25.21 17.73 -27.09
N THR A 404 26.32 17.02 -27.29
CA THR A 404 27.67 17.57 -27.08
C THR A 404 27.96 18.73 -28.05
N GLU A 405 27.62 18.57 -29.32
CA GLU A 405 27.76 19.62 -30.35
C GLU A 405 26.95 20.87 -30.01
N PHE A 406 25.72 20.71 -29.52
CA PHE A 406 24.85 21.81 -29.13
C PHE A 406 25.35 22.55 -27.88
N GLN A 407 25.85 21.81 -26.88
CA GLN A 407 26.44 22.40 -25.68
C GLN A 407 27.71 23.19 -25.98
N GLU A 408 28.58 22.69 -26.86
CA GLU A 408 29.78 23.40 -27.33
C GLU A 408 29.46 24.71 -28.06
N ASN A 409 28.24 24.85 -28.60
CA ASN A 409 27.75 26.05 -29.27
C ASN A 409 26.87 26.94 -28.39
N ASP A 410 26.91 26.75 -27.07
CA ASP A 410 26.16 27.52 -26.07
C ASP A 410 24.63 27.38 -26.21
N ILE A 411 24.14 26.22 -26.68
CA ILE A 411 22.71 25.88 -26.65
C ILE A 411 22.40 25.12 -25.37
N ASN A 412 21.42 25.60 -24.60
CA ASN A 412 20.89 24.92 -23.43
C ASN A 412 19.57 24.22 -23.78
N ILE A 413 19.48 22.92 -23.49
CA ILE A 413 18.32 22.08 -23.82
C ILE A 413 17.77 21.50 -22.52
N ASP A 414 16.52 21.83 -22.18
CA ASP A 414 15.80 21.22 -21.07
C ASP A 414 14.85 20.14 -21.61
N TYR A 415 15.24 18.89 -21.38
CA TYR A 415 14.51 17.70 -21.82
C TYR A 415 13.15 17.50 -21.14
N VAL A 416 12.96 18.08 -19.94
CA VAL A 416 11.73 17.92 -19.17
C VAL A 416 10.67 18.88 -19.68
N SER A 417 11.07 20.12 -19.95
CA SER A 417 10.14 21.14 -20.47
C SER A 417 10.07 21.18 -22.00
N GLY A 418 11.00 20.52 -22.70
CA GLY A 418 11.12 20.61 -24.16
C GLY A 418 11.55 22.01 -24.62
N THR A 419 12.26 22.77 -23.78
CA THR A 419 12.70 24.13 -24.12
C THR A 419 14.16 24.14 -24.56
N VAL A 420 14.46 24.97 -25.57
CA VAL A 420 15.82 25.15 -26.08
C VAL A 420 16.15 26.63 -26.11
N ILE A 421 17.28 27.03 -25.53
CA ILE A 421 17.69 28.44 -25.44
C ILE A 421 19.13 28.60 -25.89
N CYS A 422 19.38 29.47 -26.86
CA CYS A 422 20.75 29.83 -27.25
C CYS A 422 21.31 30.92 -26.33
N LYS A 423 22.39 30.65 -25.59
CA LYS A 423 22.98 31.65 -24.67
C LYS A 423 23.72 32.78 -25.40
N LYS A 424 24.14 32.59 -26.66
CA LYS A 424 24.81 33.65 -27.44
C LYS A 424 23.88 34.82 -27.79
N CYS A 425 22.61 34.54 -28.03
CA CYS A 425 21.63 35.57 -28.43
C CYS A 425 20.35 35.61 -27.58
N LEU A 426 20.24 34.73 -26.58
CA LEU A 426 19.11 34.61 -25.66
C LEU A 426 17.76 34.37 -26.36
N LYS A 427 17.77 33.69 -27.50
CA LYS A 427 16.56 33.30 -28.21
C LYS A 427 16.11 31.91 -27.77
N ASP A 428 14.82 31.78 -27.54
CA ASP A 428 14.14 30.50 -27.41
C ASP A 428 13.96 29.88 -28.80
N LEU A 429 14.38 28.63 -28.94
CA LEU A 429 14.30 27.84 -30.15
C LEU A 429 13.27 26.72 -29.94
N GLU A 430 12.60 26.35 -31.02
CA GLU A 430 11.71 25.19 -31.03
C GLU A 430 12.53 23.90 -30.84
N TYR A 431 11.95 22.90 -30.17
CA TYR A 431 12.61 21.62 -29.89
C TYR A 431 12.70 20.76 -31.15
N ASN A 432 13.51 21.19 -32.10
CA ASN A 432 13.68 20.59 -33.42
C ASN A 432 15.15 20.67 -33.85
N TYR A 433 15.72 19.53 -34.24
CA TYR A 433 17.11 19.37 -34.61
C TYR A 433 17.56 20.33 -35.71
N ASP A 434 16.80 20.44 -36.80
CA ASP A 434 17.18 21.24 -37.96
C ASP A 434 17.14 22.75 -37.63
N ILE A 435 16.18 23.16 -36.79
CA ILE A 435 16.08 24.54 -36.29
C ILE A 435 17.27 24.89 -35.41
N ILE A 436 17.65 24.01 -34.48
CA ILE A 436 18.79 24.22 -33.58
C ILE A 436 20.09 24.30 -34.39
N LYS A 437 20.27 23.39 -35.35
CA LYS A 437 21.48 23.33 -36.19
C LYS A 437 21.60 24.54 -37.10
N GLY A 438 20.52 24.93 -37.78
CA GLY A 438 20.47 26.15 -38.59
C GLY A 438 20.79 27.40 -37.76
N HIS A 439 20.27 27.47 -36.53
CA HIS A 439 20.58 28.57 -35.61
C HIS A 439 22.07 28.63 -35.23
N ILE A 440 22.71 27.49 -35.02
CA ILE A 440 24.16 27.42 -34.74
C ILE A 440 24.97 27.91 -35.96
N ASP A 441 24.57 27.53 -37.17
CA ASP A 441 25.27 27.93 -38.39
C ASP A 441 25.12 29.43 -38.69
N ASP A 442 23.98 30.04 -38.35
CA ASP A 442 23.79 31.50 -38.42
C ASP A 442 24.82 32.27 -37.56
N HIS A 443 25.24 31.71 -36.43
CA HIS A 443 26.31 32.29 -35.61
C HIS A 443 27.69 32.11 -36.24
N LYS A 444 27.90 31.06 -37.04
CA LYS A 444 29.18 30.81 -37.74
C LYS A 444 29.35 31.70 -38.97
N ILE A 445 28.25 32.02 -39.67
CA ILE A 445 28.28 32.75 -40.95
C ILE A 445 28.45 34.28 -40.77
N LYS A 446 28.27 34.82 -39.56
CA LYS A 446 28.48 36.25 -39.28
C LYS A 446 29.72 36.55 -38.44
N PRO A 447 30.95 36.41 -38.98
CA PRO A 447 32.07 37.15 -38.43
C PRO A 447 31.97 38.61 -38.89
N ASN A 448 31.79 39.51 -37.93
CA ASN A 448 32.14 40.94 -38.02
C ASN A 448 31.63 41.74 -39.24
N LYS A 449 30.48 42.39 -39.06
CA LYS A 449 30.33 43.81 -39.42
C LYS A 449 29.22 44.45 -38.58
N LYS A 450 29.52 44.79 -37.32
CA LYS A 450 28.72 45.79 -36.62
C LYS A 450 29.31 47.16 -36.95
N GLU A 451 28.69 47.83 -37.91
CA GLU A 451 28.74 49.28 -38.00
C GLU A 451 28.17 49.87 -36.70
N ILE A 452 29.01 50.62 -36.01
CA ILE A 452 28.66 51.37 -34.81
C ILE A 452 27.95 52.65 -35.28
N MET A 453 26.65 52.77 -35.00
CA MET A 453 25.97 54.07 -34.99
C MET A 453 26.19 54.76 -33.63
N PRO A 454 26.39 56.09 -33.60
CA PRO A 454 26.84 56.81 -32.42
C PRO A 454 25.69 57.13 -31.47
N THR A 455 25.96 57.10 -30.17
CA THR A 455 25.14 57.73 -29.11
C THR A 455 26.01 58.78 -28.41
N PRO A 456 25.48 59.96 -28.02
CA PRO A 456 26.30 61.11 -27.64
C PRO A 456 26.57 61.24 -26.14
N GLY A 457 27.80 61.66 -25.80
CA GLY A 457 28.21 62.29 -24.52
C GLY A 457 28.36 61.31 -23.34
N VAL A 458 29.39 61.35 -22.50
CA VAL A 458 30.13 62.49 -21.94
C VAL A 458 31.53 62.02 -21.45
N PHE A 459 32.52 62.89 -21.61
CA PHE A 459 33.82 63.03 -20.93
C PHE A 459 34.16 62.04 -19.79
N ASN A 460 35.37 61.45 -19.77
CA ASN A 460 36.59 62.13 -19.33
C ASN A 460 37.87 61.31 -19.58
N GLN A 461 38.99 62.02 -19.71
CA GLN A 461 40.32 61.54 -20.08
C GLN A 461 41.05 60.85 -18.91
N ASN A 462 41.88 59.84 -19.19
CA ASN A 462 43.28 59.77 -18.71
C ASN A 462 44.06 58.58 -19.32
N LYS A 463 44.80 58.91 -20.39
CA LYS A 463 46.22 58.67 -20.68
C LYS A 463 47.06 57.68 -19.82
N VAL A 464 47.80 56.82 -20.54
CA VAL A 464 49.21 56.37 -20.35
C VAL A 464 49.49 54.89 -19.98
N GLN A 465 50.21 54.27 -20.93
CA GLN A 465 51.27 53.24 -20.90
C GLN A 465 50.99 51.73 -21.11
N GLU A 466 51.68 51.27 -22.15
CA GLU A 466 51.93 49.92 -22.62
C GLU A 466 52.80 49.11 -21.64
N GLY A 467 52.60 47.80 -21.61
CA GLY A 467 53.52 46.88 -20.94
C GLY A 467 53.05 45.43 -20.98
N ARG A 468 53.74 44.61 -21.77
CA ARG A 468 53.53 43.17 -22.01
C ARG A 468 53.58 42.33 -20.72
N GLY A 469 52.90 41.17 -20.73
CA GLY A 469 53.38 39.98 -20.01
C GLY A 469 52.32 39.12 -19.33
N ASN A 470 52.15 37.90 -19.85
CA ASN A 470 51.33 36.78 -19.40
C ASN A 470 51.25 36.53 -17.87
N THR A 471 50.06 36.16 -17.38
CA THR A 471 49.70 34.89 -16.70
C THR A 471 48.43 35.07 -15.84
N LEU A 472 47.31 34.49 -16.26
CA LEU A 472 46.08 34.48 -15.47
C LEU A 472 46.10 33.31 -14.48
N TYR A 473 46.59 33.57 -13.27
CA TYR A 473 46.15 32.89 -12.05
C TYR A 473 45.21 33.86 -11.33
N THR A 474 43.90 33.61 -11.36
CA THR A 474 42.94 34.41 -10.57
C THR A 474 42.79 33.82 -9.17
N LYS A 475 43.28 34.59 -8.19
CA LYS A 475 42.94 34.45 -6.77
C LYS A 475 41.44 34.73 -6.55
N PRO A 476 40.83 34.18 -5.48
CA PRO A 476 39.41 34.34 -5.20
C PRO A 476 39.06 35.80 -4.93
N VAL A 477 38.02 36.30 -5.59
CA VAL A 477 37.47 37.64 -5.37
C VAL A 477 36.75 37.66 -4.02
N LEU A 478 37.30 38.43 -3.08
CA LEU A 478 36.61 38.87 -1.87
C LEU A 478 35.47 39.81 -2.26
N LEU A 479 34.23 39.32 -2.19
CA LEU A 479 33.04 40.15 -2.23
C LEU A 479 32.93 40.94 -0.92
N LYS A 480 33.03 42.27 -1.02
CA LYS A 480 32.63 43.18 0.06
C LYS A 480 31.13 43.02 0.29
N ARG A 481 30.75 42.55 1.49
CA ARG A 481 29.39 42.66 2.01
C ARG A 481 29.07 44.13 2.23
N ASN A 482 28.01 44.61 1.60
CA ASN A 482 27.32 45.82 2.06
C ASN A 482 26.43 45.41 3.23
N GLU A 483 26.69 46.02 4.39
CA GLU A 483 25.85 45.93 5.58
C GLU A 483 24.67 46.89 5.39
N SER A 484 23.50 46.36 5.05
CA SER A 484 22.17 46.92 5.35
C SER A 484 21.07 46.07 4.69
N ASP A 485 20.88 44.85 5.19
CA ASP A 485 19.64 44.09 4.94
C ASP A 485 19.10 43.62 6.30
N GLU A 486 18.14 44.39 6.82
CA GLU A 486 17.25 43.91 7.88
C GLU A 486 16.24 42.90 7.31
N PRO A 487 15.83 41.89 8.10
CA PRO A 487 14.94 40.84 7.64
C PRO A 487 13.51 41.38 7.45
N ARG A 488 13.07 41.51 6.20
CA ARG A 488 11.66 41.74 5.84
C ARG A 488 10.83 40.52 6.26
N THR A 489 10.11 40.69 7.35
CA THR A 489 9.02 39.78 7.77
C THR A 489 7.95 39.73 6.68
N SER A 490 7.53 38.51 6.31
CA SER A 490 6.50 38.27 5.30
C SER A 490 5.16 38.86 5.74
N ARG A 491 4.82 40.03 5.20
CA ARG A 491 3.54 40.70 5.42
C ARG A 491 2.45 39.87 4.71
N ARG A 492 1.78 38.98 5.45
CA ARG A 492 0.53 38.34 5.01
C ARG A 492 -0.44 39.46 4.64
N SER A 493 -0.69 39.62 3.35
CA SER A 493 -1.68 40.56 2.85
C SER A 493 -3.05 40.01 3.24
N SER A 494 -3.66 40.57 4.28
CA SER A 494 -5.03 40.28 4.65
C SER A 494 -5.93 40.78 3.52
N VAL A 495 -6.51 39.85 2.77
CA VAL A 495 -7.56 40.13 1.79
C VAL A 495 -8.72 40.77 2.55
N SER A 496 -9.24 41.90 2.07
CA SER A 496 -10.33 42.58 2.78
C SER A 496 -11.61 41.76 2.63
N SER A 497 -12.52 41.82 3.61
CA SER A 497 -13.78 41.06 3.56
C SER A 497 -14.62 41.38 2.31
N LYS A 498 -14.54 42.63 1.80
CA LYS A 498 -15.22 43.04 0.57
C LYS A 498 -14.70 42.31 -0.67
N ASP A 499 -13.40 42.03 -0.72
CA ASP A 499 -12.79 41.32 -1.85
C ASP A 499 -13.24 39.85 -1.87
N VAL A 500 -13.52 39.26 -0.71
CA VAL A 500 -13.97 37.87 -0.60
C VAL A 500 -15.36 37.70 -1.22
N ASP A 501 -16.31 38.59 -0.88
CA ASP A 501 -17.67 38.57 -1.43
C ASP A 501 -17.66 38.75 -2.96
N GLU A 502 -16.79 39.64 -3.47
CA GLU A 502 -16.65 39.85 -4.92
C GLU A 502 -16.02 38.65 -5.64
N ILE A 503 -15.03 37.99 -5.02
CA ILE A 503 -14.41 36.78 -5.58
C ILE A 503 -15.42 35.63 -5.61
N GLU A 504 -16.20 35.43 -4.54
CA GLU A 504 -17.20 34.38 -4.45
C GLU A 504 -18.33 34.60 -5.48
N ALA A 505 -18.84 35.82 -5.60
CA ALA A 505 -19.82 36.18 -6.62
C ALA A 505 -19.28 35.94 -8.05
N PHE A 506 -18.01 36.27 -8.30
CA PHE A 506 -17.37 36.05 -9.59
C PHE A 506 -17.14 34.56 -9.89
N ALA A 507 -16.73 33.77 -8.88
CA ALA A 507 -16.54 32.33 -8.99
C ALA A 507 -17.87 31.62 -9.34
N ASN A 508 -18.93 31.91 -8.60
CA ASN A 508 -20.27 31.33 -8.79
C ASN A 508 -20.83 31.67 -10.19
N LYS A 509 -20.62 32.89 -10.68
CA LYS A 509 -21.07 33.31 -12.01
C LYS A 509 -20.39 32.55 -13.16
N ASN A 510 -19.18 32.02 -12.94
CA ASN A 510 -18.37 31.36 -13.97
C ASN A 510 -18.16 29.87 -13.69
N ASN A 511 -19.09 29.24 -12.98
CA ASN A 511 -19.08 27.80 -12.70
C ASN A 511 -17.79 27.34 -11.98
N MET A 512 -17.34 28.14 -11.01
CA MET A 512 -16.21 27.84 -10.13
C MET A 512 -16.68 27.73 -8.68
N HIS A 513 -16.07 26.84 -7.91
CA HIS A 513 -16.35 26.65 -6.49
C HIS A 513 -15.32 27.38 -5.63
N PHE A 514 -15.78 28.24 -4.70
CA PHE A 514 -14.92 28.92 -3.73
C PHE A 514 -15.01 28.25 -2.37
N SER A 515 -13.91 27.68 -1.86
CA SER A 515 -13.82 27.10 -0.52
C SER A 515 -12.44 27.36 0.09
N ASP A 516 -12.37 27.62 1.40
CA ASP A 516 -11.12 27.75 2.17
C ASP A 516 -10.07 28.69 1.55
N ASN A 517 -10.49 29.86 1.04
CA ASN A 517 -9.63 30.80 0.32
C ASN A 517 -8.93 30.17 -0.90
N LYS A 518 -9.59 29.24 -1.59
CA LYS A 518 -9.16 28.68 -2.87
C LYS A 518 -10.36 28.65 -3.82
N VAL A 519 -10.10 28.85 -5.10
CA VAL A 519 -11.13 28.77 -6.15
C VAL A 519 -10.83 27.55 -7.01
N HIS A 520 -11.78 26.64 -7.19
CA HIS A 520 -11.69 25.51 -8.10
C HIS A 520 -12.52 25.80 -9.37
N CYS A 521 -11.89 25.76 -10.54
CA CYS A 521 -12.61 25.90 -11.80
C CYS A 521 -13.13 24.55 -12.29
N ASN A 522 -14.46 24.36 -12.31
CA ASN A 522 -15.07 23.07 -12.67
C ASN A 522 -14.84 22.71 -14.15
N VAL A 523 -14.73 23.72 -15.03
CA VAL A 523 -14.44 23.52 -16.46
C VAL A 523 -13.02 23.00 -16.68
N CYS A 524 -12.06 23.49 -15.89
CA CYS A 524 -10.65 23.18 -16.09
C CYS A 524 -10.13 22.05 -15.19
N GLY A 525 -10.77 21.79 -14.06
CA GLY A 525 -10.29 20.87 -13.02
C GLY A 525 -9.06 21.41 -12.27
N THR A 526 -8.91 22.73 -12.18
CA THR A 526 -7.69 23.36 -11.61
C THR A 526 -8.03 24.33 -10.48
N HIS A 527 -7.22 24.32 -9.42
CA HIS A 527 -7.29 25.30 -8.34
C HIS A 527 -6.54 26.60 -8.70
N LEU A 528 -7.13 27.73 -8.34
CA LEU A 528 -6.64 29.07 -8.58
C LEU A 528 -6.50 29.82 -7.26
N PRO A 529 -5.49 30.71 -7.14
CA PRO A 529 -5.41 31.60 -5.99
C PRO A 529 -6.64 32.54 -5.96
N PRO A 530 -7.16 32.87 -4.77
CA PRO A 530 -8.37 33.68 -4.58
C PRO A 530 -8.09 35.15 -4.88
N SER A 531 -7.93 35.47 -6.16
CA SER A 531 -7.73 36.83 -6.65
C SER A 531 -8.55 37.02 -7.90
N LEU A 532 -9.39 38.05 -7.89
CA LEU A 532 -10.24 38.43 -9.02
C LEU A 532 -9.44 38.56 -10.34
N LYS A 533 -8.18 39.03 -10.25
CA LYS A 533 -7.25 39.09 -11.39
C LYS A 533 -6.92 37.71 -11.95
N ASN A 534 -6.61 36.75 -11.08
CA ASN A 534 -6.25 35.38 -11.48
C ASN A 534 -7.46 34.63 -12.05
N LEU A 535 -8.65 34.81 -11.47
CA LEU A 535 -9.87 34.18 -11.96
C LEU A 535 -10.23 34.72 -13.35
N LYS A 536 -10.18 36.04 -13.55
CA LYS A 536 -10.39 36.66 -14.87
C LYS A 536 -9.38 36.17 -15.91
N GLN A 537 -8.09 36.18 -15.56
CA GLN A 537 -7.04 35.70 -16.45
C GLN A 537 -7.22 34.23 -16.81
N HIS A 538 -7.67 33.39 -15.87
CA HIS A 538 -7.95 31.99 -16.13
C HIS A 538 -9.11 31.80 -17.13
N ILE A 539 -10.24 32.49 -16.91
CA ILE A 539 -11.43 32.41 -17.79
C ILE A 539 -11.11 32.92 -19.20
N GLU A 540 -10.34 34.00 -19.28
CA GLU A 540 -9.93 34.58 -20.56
C GLU A 540 -8.88 33.75 -21.30
N GLY A 541 -8.21 32.82 -20.59
CA GLY A 541 -7.16 31.94 -21.11
C GLY A 541 -7.66 30.96 -22.18
N ALA A 542 -6.80 30.70 -23.17
CA ALA A 542 -7.12 29.84 -24.32
C ALA A 542 -7.57 28.42 -23.91
N ASN A 543 -6.93 27.85 -22.88
CA ASN A 543 -7.28 26.51 -22.38
C ASN A 543 -8.70 26.45 -21.79
N HIS A 544 -9.10 27.46 -21.03
CA HIS A 544 -10.45 27.51 -20.46
C HIS A 544 -11.49 27.66 -21.57
N LYS A 545 -11.28 28.59 -22.50
CA LYS A 545 -12.15 28.80 -23.67
C LYS A 545 -12.30 27.53 -24.52
N TYR A 546 -11.20 26.82 -24.78
CA TYR A 546 -11.23 25.57 -25.54
C TYR A 546 -12.04 24.48 -24.84
N LYS A 547 -11.84 24.29 -23.52
CA LYS A 547 -12.64 23.34 -22.74
C LYS A 547 -14.12 23.73 -22.67
N LEU A 548 -14.43 25.03 -22.57
CA LEU A 548 -15.80 25.55 -22.58
C LEU A 548 -16.51 25.22 -23.90
N ILE A 549 -15.86 25.48 -25.04
CA ILE A 549 -16.41 25.19 -26.37
C ILE A 549 -16.61 23.69 -26.58
N ASN A 550 -15.71 22.85 -26.05
CA ASN A 550 -15.85 21.40 -26.13
C ASN A 550 -16.93 20.85 -25.19
N THR A 551 -17.17 21.48 -24.03
CA THR A 551 -18.25 21.05 -23.13
C THR A 551 -19.63 21.39 -23.69
N ASP A 552 -19.78 22.53 -24.39
CA ASP A 552 -21.07 22.91 -24.99
C ASP A 552 -21.44 22.06 -26.23
N ASN A 553 -20.46 21.48 -26.94
CA ASN A 553 -20.71 20.70 -28.16
C ASN A 553 -20.81 19.19 -27.92
N VAL A 554 -20.37 18.69 -26.77
CA VAL A 554 -20.68 17.31 -26.38
C VAL A 554 -22.02 17.36 -25.66
N VAL A 555 -23.12 17.22 -26.42
CA VAL A 555 -24.39 16.76 -25.84
C VAL A 555 -24.13 15.34 -25.33
N VAL A 556 -23.55 15.25 -24.13
CA VAL A 556 -23.39 13.98 -23.42
C VAL A 556 -24.81 13.51 -23.24
N LYS A 557 -25.24 12.53 -24.04
CA LYS A 557 -26.48 11.82 -23.79
C LYS A 557 -26.37 11.32 -22.36
N LYS A 558 -27.11 11.97 -21.45
CA LYS A 558 -27.16 11.61 -20.04
C LYS A 558 -27.45 10.13 -20.01
N ARG A 559 -26.44 9.34 -19.62
CA ARG A 559 -26.61 7.89 -19.56
C ARG A 559 -27.69 7.64 -18.53
N GLU A 560 -28.76 6.98 -18.94
CA GLU A 560 -29.79 6.53 -17.99
C GLU A 560 -29.17 5.43 -17.13
N LEU A 561 -28.67 5.83 -15.96
CA LEU A 561 -28.18 4.90 -14.96
C LEU A 561 -29.38 4.18 -14.35
N THR A 562 -29.37 2.86 -14.41
CA THR A 562 -30.36 2.05 -13.69
C THR A 562 -30.05 2.12 -12.20
N LYS A 563 -31.02 2.61 -11.44
CA LYS A 563 -30.92 2.92 -10.01
C LYS A 563 -31.89 2.02 -9.25
N LEU A 564 -31.41 1.34 -8.22
CA LEU A 564 -32.21 0.51 -7.32
C LEU A 564 -32.03 0.98 -5.88
N SER A 565 -33.07 0.89 -5.06
CA SER A 565 -32.89 1.09 -3.62
C SER A 565 -31.93 0.03 -3.06
N ILE A 566 -31.23 0.33 -1.96
CA ILE A 566 -30.33 -0.65 -1.33
C ILE A 566 -31.08 -1.93 -0.92
N SER A 567 -32.33 -1.83 -0.47
CA SER A 567 -33.16 -2.97 -0.09
C SER A 567 -33.57 -3.85 -1.28
N ASP A 568 -33.77 -3.25 -2.45
CA ASP A 568 -34.09 -4.02 -3.67
C ASP A 568 -32.85 -4.66 -4.27
N PHE A 569 -31.69 -4.00 -4.14
CA PHE A 569 -30.42 -4.53 -4.63
C PHE A 569 -29.89 -5.64 -3.73
N VAL A 570 -29.90 -5.46 -2.41
CA VAL A 570 -29.28 -6.36 -1.43
C VAL A 570 -30.26 -7.43 -1.01
N THR A 571 -30.18 -8.60 -1.67
CA THR A 571 -31.03 -9.77 -1.38
C THR A 571 -30.42 -10.68 -0.31
N SER A 572 -29.10 -10.70 -0.18
CA SER A 572 -28.41 -11.45 0.87
C SER A 572 -27.16 -10.71 1.35
N VAL A 573 -26.88 -10.80 2.65
CA VAL A 573 -25.68 -10.25 3.28
C VAL A 573 -25.12 -11.28 4.23
N VAL A 574 -23.82 -11.54 4.10
CA VAL A 574 -23.06 -12.32 5.08
C VAL A 574 -21.90 -11.50 5.59
N CYS A 575 -21.85 -11.30 6.90
CA CYS A 575 -20.72 -10.66 7.58
C CYS A 575 -19.67 -11.72 7.92
N ILE A 576 -18.41 -11.43 7.58
CA ILE A 576 -17.27 -12.27 7.92
C ILE A 576 -16.30 -11.42 8.72
N GLU A 577 -16.17 -11.78 9.99
CA GLU A 577 -15.24 -11.15 10.92
C GLU A 577 -14.06 -12.10 11.13
N ASN A 578 -12.86 -11.64 10.82
CA ASN A 578 -11.63 -12.23 11.30
C ASN A 578 -10.80 -11.16 12.03
N SER A 579 -9.70 -11.58 12.66
CA SER A 579 -8.82 -10.69 13.44
C SER A 579 -8.15 -9.55 12.63
N TYR A 580 -8.20 -9.60 11.30
CA TYR A 580 -7.52 -8.69 10.37
C TYR A 580 -8.47 -7.95 9.42
N CYS A 581 -9.65 -8.50 9.14
CA CYS A 581 -10.62 -7.94 8.21
C CYS A 581 -12.05 -8.21 8.67
N GLN A 582 -12.89 -7.21 8.40
CA GLN A 582 -14.33 -7.31 8.50
C GLN A 582 -14.89 -7.12 7.09
N ASP A 583 -15.26 -8.23 6.47
CA ASP A 583 -15.78 -8.28 5.11
C ASP A 583 -17.29 -8.50 5.12
N LEU A 584 -17.95 -7.94 4.12
CA LEU A 584 -19.37 -8.06 3.90
C LEU A 584 -19.60 -8.59 2.49
N ILE A 585 -20.24 -9.75 2.40
CA ILE A 585 -20.54 -10.42 1.15
C ILE A 585 -22.00 -10.16 0.80
N ILE A 586 -22.20 -9.44 -0.29
CA ILE A 586 -23.50 -9.01 -0.81
C ILE A 586 -23.88 -9.91 -1.98
N ASN A 587 -25.07 -10.50 -1.93
CA ASN A 587 -25.66 -11.31 -2.98
C ASN A 587 -24.75 -12.45 -3.46
N GLU A 588 -23.87 -12.96 -2.59
CA GLU A 588 -22.82 -13.93 -2.89
C GLU A 588 -21.87 -13.54 -4.05
N LYS A 589 -21.88 -12.27 -4.46
CA LYS A 589 -21.22 -11.79 -5.69
C LYS A 589 -20.24 -10.66 -5.45
N ILE A 590 -20.45 -9.89 -4.39
CA ILE A 590 -19.65 -8.71 -4.09
C ILE A 590 -19.09 -8.89 -2.69
N CYS A 591 -17.78 -8.75 -2.52
CA CYS A 591 -17.13 -8.74 -1.22
C CYS A 591 -16.49 -7.37 -1.01
N ILE A 592 -16.90 -6.66 0.03
CA ILE A 592 -16.35 -5.34 0.37
C ILE A 592 -16.05 -5.27 1.87
N ASN A 593 -15.23 -4.31 2.27
CA ASN A 593 -14.99 -4.07 3.69
C ASN A 593 -16.25 -3.46 4.35
N ILE A 594 -16.55 -3.85 5.59
CA ILE A 594 -17.73 -3.37 6.33
C ILE A 594 -17.74 -1.84 6.48
N GLN A 595 -16.58 -1.20 6.65
CA GLN A 595 -16.48 0.26 6.79
C GLN A 595 -16.86 0.95 5.48
N SER A 596 -16.48 0.36 4.34
CA SER A 596 -16.91 0.84 3.03
C SER A 596 -18.43 0.70 2.88
N PHE A 597 -19.00 -0.44 3.27
CA PHE A 597 -20.46 -0.62 3.26
C PHE A 597 -21.17 0.44 4.11
N LEU A 598 -20.62 0.80 5.26
CA LEU A 598 -21.15 1.83 6.17
C LEU A 598 -20.68 3.27 5.82
N PHE A 599 -20.05 3.49 4.67
CA PHE A 599 -19.60 4.82 4.22
C PHE A 599 -18.58 5.49 5.15
N PHE A 600 -17.79 4.73 5.92
CA PHE A 600 -16.74 5.28 6.78
C PHE A 600 -15.35 5.15 6.14
N LYS A 601 -14.59 6.25 6.16
CA LYS A 601 -13.17 6.25 5.77
C LYS A 601 -12.32 6.87 6.88
N SER A 602 -11.28 6.17 7.29
CA SER A 602 -10.29 6.74 8.21
C SER A 602 -9.54 7.86 7.50
N MET A 603 -9.56 9.05 8.10
CA MET A 603 -8.81 10.23 7.63
C MET A 603 -7.48 10.34 8.39
N THR A 604 -7.52 10.04 9.69
CA THR A 604 -6.36 9.95 10.59
C THR A 604 -6.57 8.76 11.53
N HIS A 605 -5.57 8.48 12.38
CA HIS A 605 -5.69 7.44 13.42
C HIS A 605 -6.82 7.71 14.43
N SER A 606 -7.25 8.96 14.59
CA SER A 606 -8.26 9.37 15.58
C SER A 606 -9.57 9.86 14.97
N THR A 607 -9.67 9.96 13.63
CA THR A 607 -10.87 10.52 12.99
C THR A 607 -11.31 9.75 11.76
N TRP A 608 -12.62 9.66 11.62
CA TRP A 608 -13.33 9.00 10.54
C TRP A 608 -14.20 10.01 9.80
N LYS A 609 -14.25 9.94 8.48
CA LYS A 609 -15.25 10.64 7.66
C LYS A 609 -16.39 9.68 7.37
N CYS A 610 -17.62 10.07 7.70
CA CYS A 610 -18.81 9.40 7.21
C CYS A 610 -19.30 10.11 5.94
N TYR A 611 -19.24 9.43 4.80
CA TYR A 611 -19.68 9.98 3.52
C TYR A 611 -21.20 10.12 3.41
N ALA A 612 -21.97 9.27 4.12
CA ALA A 612 -23.42 9.33 4.15
C ALA A 612 -23.95 10.55 4.91
N CYS A 613 -23.42 10.79 6.10
CA CYS A 613 -23.83 11.92 6.94
C CYS A 613 -23.07 13.22 6.62
N ASP A 614 -21.99 13.13 5.84
CA ASP A 614 -21.02 14.18 5.55
C ASP A 614 -20.37 14.82 6.79
N VAL A 615 -20.16 14.03 7.84
CA VAL A 615 -19.55 14.49 9.09
C VAL A 615 -18.22 13.81 9.36
N THR A 616 -17.32 14.53 10.03
CA THR A 616 -16.10 13.96 10.61
C THR A 616 -16.41 13.55 12.05
N ILE A 617 -15.99 12.35 12.42
CA ILE A 617 -16.36 11.66 13.66
C ILE A 617 -15.06 11.26 14.37
N PRO A 618 -14.86 11.64 15.64
CA PRO A 618 -13.79 11.10 16.48
C PRO A 618 -13.92 9.57 16.61
N ASN A 619 -12.80 8.87 16.75
CA ASN A 619 -12.78 7.40 16.81
C ASN A 619 -13.67 6.86 17.94
N GLU A 620 -13.67 7.52 19.09
CA GLU A 620 -14.44 7.16 20.30
C GLU A 620 -15.95 7.29 20.07
N ALA A 621 -16.36 8.17 19.15
CA ALA A 621 -17.75 8.42 18.80
C ALA A 621 -18.24 7.56 17.61
N LEU A 622 -17.37 6.77 16.99
CA LEU A 622 -17.71 5.99 15.79
C LEU A 622 -18.84 4.99 16.06
N GLU A 623 -18.76 4.24 17.16
CA GLU A 623 -19.79 3.25 17.53
C GLU A 623 -21.13 3.88 17.86
N ILE A 624 -21.13 5.10 18.42
CA ILE A 624 -22.35 5.87 18.68
C ILE A 624 -22.92 6.35 17.34
N HIS A 625 -22.08 6.84 16.43
CA HIS A 625 -22.51 7.31 15.11
C HIS A 625 -23.10 6.19 14.26
N LYS A 626 -22.53 4.98 14.27
CA LYS A 626 -23.06 3.78 13.60
C LYS A 626 -24.52 3.49 13.99
N LYS A 627 -24.86 3.77 15.25
CA LYS A 627 -26.21 3.52 15.81
C LYS A 627 -27.15 4.71 15.66
N ASN A 628 -26.65 5.86 15.21
CA ASN A 628 -27.44 7.08 15.05
C ASN A 628 -28.51 6.90 13.97
N ASP A 629 -29.75 7.30 14.27
CA ASP A 629 -30.89 7.16 13.34
C ASP A 629 -30.67 7.92 12.02
N ARG A 630 -29.98 9.07 12.06
CA ARG A 630 -29.60 9.81 10.85
C ARG A 630 -28.70 8.99 9.94
N HIS A 631 -27.73 8.27 10.51
CA HIS A 631 -26.82 7.41 9.74
C HIS A 631 -27.56 6.21 9.14
N ARG A 632 -28.41 5.56 9.93
CA ARG A 632 -29.24 4.43 9.47
C ARG A 632 -30.18 4.85 8.34
N THR A 633 -30.79 6.02 8.46
CA THR A 633 -31.66 6.59 7.43
C THR A 633 -30.87 6.85 6.14
N ALA A 634 -29.72 7.52 6.24
CA ALA A 634 -28.86 7.77 5.07
C ALA A 634 -28.35 6.48 4.40
N LEU A 635 -28.08 5.43 5.18
CA LEU A 635 -27.71 4.11 4.65
C LEU A 635 -28.88 3.44 3.91
N ALA A 636 -30.10 3.54 4.46
CA ALA A 636 -31.32 2.97 3.87
C ALA A 636 -31.80 3.72 2.63
N GLU A 637 -31.62 5.04 2.59
CA GLU A 637 -31.98 5.90 1.46
C GLU A 637 -30.96 5.87 0.32
N ALA A 638 -29.76 5.32 0.55
CA ALA A 638 -28.74 5.19 -0.48
C ALA A 638 -29.22 4.34 -1.66
N ILE A 639 -28.95 4.83 -2.87
CA ILE A 639 -29.38 4.19 -4.12
C ILE A 639 -28.19 3.46 -4.72
N THR A 640 -28.34 2.19 -5.08
CA THR A 640 -27.30 1.46 -5.81
C THR A 640 -27.45 1.69 -7.31
N VAL A 641 -26.35 2.06 -7.96
CA VAL A 641 -26.26 2.15 -9.41
C VAL A 641 -25.92 0.76 -9.93
N THR A 642 -26.83 0.16 -10.70
CA THR A 642 -26.64 -1.19 -11.19
C THR A 642 -25.68 -1.19 -12.37
N LEU A 643 -24.45 -1.63 -12.11
CA LEU A 643 -23.46 -1.96 -13.11
C LEU A 643 -23.02 -3.41 -12.87
N ALA A 644 -22.82 -4.17 -13.95
CA ALA A 644 -22.37 -5.55 -13.82
C ALA A 644 -21.03 -5.58 -13.06
N SER A 645 -20.95 -6.37 -11.99
CA SER A 645 -19.75 -6.56 -11.14
C SER A 645 -19.20 -5.32 -10.43
N GLU A 646 -19.96 -4.22 -10.37
CA GLU A 646 -19.57 -3.04 -9.59
C GLU A 646 -20.53 -2.83 -8.42
N PHE A 647 -20.03 -2.25 -7.33
CA PHE A 647 -20.85 -1.84 -6.19
C PHE A 647 -20.73 -0.33 -5.98
N ILE A 648 -21.53 0.42 -6.73
CA ILE A 648 -21.55 1.88 -6.72
C ILE A 648 -22.85 2.35 -6.11
N ARG A 649 -22.77 3.31 -5.18
CA ARG A 649 -23.95 3.86 -4.51
C ARG A 649 -23.98 5.37 -4.66
N GLU A 650 -25.12 5.90 -5.07
CA GLU A 650 -25.40 7.32 -4.97
C GLU A 650 -25.83 7.64 -3.53
N VAL A 651 -24.96 8.33 -2.82
CA VAL A 651 -25.12 8.60 -1.38
C VAL A 651 -25.92 9.88 -1.16
N ARG A 652 -25.76 10.84 -2.06
CA ARG A 652 -26.50 12.10 -2.19
C ARG A 652 -26.65 12.40 -3.68
N SER A 653 -27.54 13.31 -4.05
CA SER A 653 -27.76 13.67 -5.46
C SER A 653 -26.43 13.95 -6.17
N ASP A 654 -26.17 13.16 -7.21
CA ASP A 654 -24.96 13.21 -8.06
C ASP A 654 -23.62 12.88 -7.35
N ILE A 655 -23.62 12.46 -6.08
CA ILE A 655 -22.42 12.01 -5.37
C ILE A 655 -22.38 10.49 -5.31
N TYR A 656 -21.37 9.90 -5.95
CA TYR A 656 -21.23 8.46 -6.11
C TYR A 656 -20.12 7.91 -5.21
N HIS A 657 -20.39 6.82 -4.52
CA HIS A 657 -19.45 6.07 -3.68
C HIS A 657 -19.06 4.76 -4.35
N CYS A 658 -17.76 4.48 -4.42
CA CYS A 658 -17.24 3.19 -4.85
C CYS A 658 -17.01 2.28 -3.65
N GLY A 659 -17.73 1.16 -3.59
CA GLY A 659 -17.63 0.19 -2.50
C GLY A 659 -16.30 -0.55 -2.40
N TYR A 660 -15.60 -0.76 -3.51
CA TYR A 660 -14.30 -1.44 -3.50
C TYR A 660 -13.17 -0.53 -3.00
N CYS A 661 -13.16 0.72 -3.45
CA CYS A 661 -12.11 1.68 -3.14
C CYS A 661 -12.39 2.52 -1.90
N ASN A 662 -13.65 2.54 -1.45
CA ASN A 662 -14.15 3.39 -0.38
C ASN A 662 -13.81 4.89 -0.62
N ILE A 663 -14.14 5.36 -1.81
CA ILE A 663 -14.00 6.76 -2.22
C ILE A 663 -15.33 7.32 -2.70
N VAL A 664 -15.45 8.64 -2.71
CA VAL A 664 -16.60 9.37 -3.25
C VAL A 664 -16.15 10.30 -4.37
N GLU A 665 -16.98 10.40 -5.40
CA GLU A 665 -16.80 11.30 -6.54
C GLU A 665 -18.03 12.21 -6.67
N SER A 666 -17.81 13.43 -7.15
CA SER A 666 -18.81 14.51 -7.22
C SER A 666 -19.83 14.35 -8.34
N ASP A 667 -19.56 13.47 -9.30
CA ASP A 667 -20.37 13.26 -10.49
C ASP A 667 -20.05 11.90 -11.12
N TRP A 668 -20.88 11.50 -12.08
CA TRP A 668 -20.75 10.20 -12.74
C TRP A 668 -19.53 10.11 -13.65
N ASP A 669 -19.12 11.21 -14.29
CA ASP A 669 -17.99 11.18 -15.23
C ASP A 669 -16.68 10.93 -14.46
N SER A 670 -16.50 11.60 -13.33
CA SER A 670 -15.41 11.36 -12.38
C SER A 670 -15.43 9.94 -11.82
N MET A 671 -16.61 9.42 -11.45
CA MET A 671 -16.75 8.01 -11.06
C MET A 671 -16.41 7.07 -12.21
N SER A 672 -16.83 7.35 -13.44
CA SER A 672 -16.53 6.53 -14.61
C SER A 672 -15.02 6.50 -14.92
N GLU A 673 -14.33 7.62 -14.75
CA GLU A 673 -12.87 7.69 -14.85
C GLU A 673 -12.21 6.87 -13.74
N HIS A 674 -12.70 7.00 -12.49
CA HIS A 674 -12.24 6.19 -11.36
C HIS A 674 -12.36 4.69 -11.63
N LEU A 675 -13.49 4.21 -12.16
CA LEU A 675 -13.67 2.79 -12.49
C LEU A 675 -12.67 2.29 -13.55
N GLY A 676 -12.18 3.19 -14.42
CA GLY A 676 -11.13 2.89 -15.39
C GLY A 676 -9.71 2.83 -14.80
N SER A 677 -9.51 3.42 -13.61
CA SER A 677 -8.21 3.55 -12.97
C SER A 677 -7.59 2.20 -12.59
N VAL A 678 -6.25 2.17 -12.54
CA VAL A 678 -5.49 0.97 -12.12
C VAL A 678 -5.83 0.60 -10.67
N GLN A 679 -5.93 1.60 -9.79
CA GLN A 679 -6.24 1.38 -8.37
C GLN A 679 -7.58 0.69 -8.16
N HIS A 680 -8.61 1.07 -8.93
CA HIS A 680 -9.93 0.42 -8.85
C HIS A 680 -9.86 -1.05 -9.27
N LYS A 681 -9.21 -1.33 -10.40
CA LYS A 681 -9.03 -2.70 -10.91
C LYS A 681 -8.32 -3.59 -9.91
N GLU A 682 -7.29 -3.07 -9.25
CA GLU A 682 -6.56 -3.79 -8.20
C GLU A 682 -7.43 -4.05 -6.98
N ASN A 683 -8.11 -3.03 -6.44
CA ASN A 683 -8.99 -3.18 -5.28
C ASN A 683 -10.15 -4.16 -5.54
N LYS A 684 -10.74 -4.09 -6.73
CA LYS A 684 -11.77 -5.03 -7.19
C LYS A 684 -11.23 -6.45 -7.29
N THR A 685 -10.05 -6.65 -7.87
CA THR A 685 -9.41 -7.97 -7.96
C THR A 685 -9.17 -8.57 -6.56
N VAL A 686 -8.70 -7.75 -5.61
CA VAL A 686 -8.49 -8.18 -4.22
C VAL A 686 -9.82 -8.53 -3.53
N ALA A 687 -10.88 -7.76 -3.77
CA ALA A 687 -12.23 -8.06 -3.30
C ALA A 687 -12.78 -9.37 -3.87
N GLU A 688 -12.65 -9.59 -5.18
CA GLU A 688 -13.05 -10.83 -5.85
C GLU A 688 -12.28 -12.04 -5.31
N TRP A 689 -10.98 -11.89 -5.07
CA TRP A 689 -10.18 -12.94 -4.45
C TRP A 689 -10.69 -13.29 -3.05
N ARG A 690 -10.95 -12.29 -2.20
CA ARG A 690 -11.53 -12.51 -0.86
C ARG A 690 -12.88 -13.21 -0.93
N LEU A 691 -13.75 -12.81 -1.87
CA LEU A 691 -15.01 -13.51 -2.12
C LEU A 691 -14.80 -15.00 -2.39
N GLN A 692 -13.87 -15.34 -3.30
CA GLN A 692 -13.57 -16.74 -3.62
C GLN A 692 -13.04 -17.53 -2.41
N GLN A 693 -12.31 -16.89 -1.50
CA GLN A 693 -11.87 -17.53 -0.25
C GLN A 693 -13.04 -17.85 0.68
N HIS A 694 -14.01 -16.95 0.75
CA HIS A 694 -15.12 -17.01 1.70
C HIS A 694 -16.27 -17.93 1.24
N LEU A 695 -16.55 -17.98 -0.07
CA LEU A 695 -17.67 -18.76 -0.64
C LEU A 695 -17.73 -20.23 -0.18
N PRO A 696 -16.63 -21.01 -0.10
CA PRO A 696 -16.69 -22.40 0.36
C PRO A 696 -17.12 -22.55 1.84
N ASN A 697 -16.82 -21.57 2.68
CA ASN A 697 -17.21 -21.59 4.09
C ASN A 697 -18.66 -21.14 4.26
N MET A 698 -19.10 -20.15 3.50
CA MET A 698 -20.50 -19.72 3.44
C MET A 698 -21.43 -20.87 3.05
N ARG A 699 -21.15 -21.55 1.92
CA ARG A 699 -21.96 -22.69 1.47
C ARG A 699 -22.00 -23.83 2.49
N ARG A 700 -20.88 -24.07 3.19
CA ARG A 700 -20.82 -25.06 4.28
C ARG A 700 -21.63 -24.63 5.51
N HIS A 701 -21.79 -23.33 5.74
CA HIS A 701 -22.61 -22.82 6.81
C HIS A 701 -24.10 -22.91 6.46
N GLU A 702 -24.49 -22.47 5.27
CA GLU A 702 -25.85 -22.60 4.74
C GLU A 702 -26.32 -24.05 4.73
N MET A 703 -25.50 -24.96 4.19
CA MET A 703 -25.81 -26.40 4.20
C MET A 703 -26.00 -26.95 5.62
N ARG A 704 -25.27 -26.44 6.62
CA ARG A 704 -25.47 -26.83 8.02
C ARG A 704 -26.79 -26.29 8.55
N GLN A 705 -27.12 -25.02 8.28
CA GLN A 705 -28.40 -24.43 8.69
C GLN A 705 -29.59 -25.18 8.07
N ASP A 706 -29.52 -25.48 6.77
CA ASP A 706 -30.56 -26.25 6.07
C ASP A 706 -30.73 -27.64 6.69
N MET A 707 -29.63 -28.32 7.03
CA MET A 707 -29.69 -29.61 7.72
C MET A 707 -30.31 -29.49 9.12
N HIS A 708 -30.01 -28.43 9.87
CA HIS A 708 -30.65 -28.16 11.16
C HIS A 708 -32.15 -27.90 11.01
N ILE A 709 -32.56 -27.11 10.02
CA ILE A 709 -33.97 -26.82 9.73
C ILE A 709 -34.70 -28.12 9.32
N LEU A 710 -34.12 -28.92 8.43
CA LEU A 710 -34.70 -30.19 8.01
C LEU A 710 -34.80 -31.20 9.17
N ALA A 711 -33.79 -31.26 10.03
CA ALA A 711 -33.83 -32.09 11.24
C ALA A 711 -34.93 -31.62 12.20
N PHE A 712 -35.06 -30.31 12.40
CA PHE A 712 -36.13 -29.72 13.21
C PHE A 712 -37.52 -30.02 12.63
N LEU A 713 -37.73 -29.83 11.33
CA LEU A 713 -39.00 -30.15 10.65
C LEU A 713 -39.33 -31.65 10.76
N ARG A 714 -38.35 -32.54 10.70
CA ARG A 714 -38.55 -33.99 10.92
C ARG A 714 -38.96 -34.31 12.34
N LEU A 715 -38.38 -33.65 13.35
CA LEU A 715 -38.79 -33.81 14.74
C LEU A 715 -40.25 -33.35 14.94
N MET A 716 -40.59 -32.17 14.41
CA MET A 716 -41.96 -31.65 14.46
C MET A 716 -42.98 -32.56 13.76
N ALA A 717 -42.59 -33.21 12.66
CA ALA A 717 -43.44 -34.16 11.95
C ALA A 717 -43.63 -35.48 12.71
N ASN A 718 -42.57 -36.00 13.34
CA ASN A 718 -42.64 -37.26 14.10
C ASN A 718 -43.46 -37.11 15.39
N ASP A 719 -43.46 -35.93 15.99
CA ASP A 719 -44.20 -35.63 17.22
C ASP A 719 -45.69 -35.25 16.97
N GLY A 720 -46.17 -35.35 15.71
CA GLY A 720 -47.56 -35.06 15.36
C GLY A 720 -47.95 -33.59 15.45
N TYR A 721 -46.97 -32.67 15.52
CA TYR A 721 -47.21 -31.22 15.53
C TYR A 721 -47.38 -30.61 14.13
N LEU A 722 -47.07 -31.37 13.07
CA LEU A 722 -47.39 -31.00 11.70
C LEU A 722 -48.63 -31.80 11.25
N PRO A 723 -49.76 -31.12 10.91
CA PRO A 723 -51.00 -31.77 10.50
C PRO A 723 -50.92 -32.49 9.16
#